data_AF-D7C1V7-F1
#
_entry.id   AF-D7C1V7-F1
#
_cell.length_a   1.000
_cell.length_b   1.000
_cell.length_c   1.000
_cell.angle_alpha   90.00
_cell.angle_beta   90.00
_cell.angle_gamma   90.00
#
_symmetry.space_group_name_H-M   'P 1'
#
loop_
_entity.id
_entity.type
_entity.pdbx_description
1 polymer ?
#
loop_
_entity_poly.entity_id
_entity_poly.type
_entity_poly.pdbx_seq_one_letter_code
_entity_poly.pdbx_strand_id
1 'polypeptide(L)'
;MATLDESLLSATFRLAGPALAPDLMARLREEAMALVSGPAPLPDYLVDEMFATGDGEMIWALSGCPLTPERKPVLLRLAALGYTALGPRLYRGYGDRRKLRAAVLEGAKRNLDDPDWHEPDGLVEYLLNTSGPDELRPALRAPFPRVVRHALKSVGMKAGANDQLAACRAVLAYGGVTELAELAELPVLYPAVAELVRRAVAAPDPAAVLETASVPQDAEAPADSAPADTAPAAKAPALSGPSLVARLREVTWARDHVPLDGADWDLLLAEHQRDPLPNGALLVLAAHQDCSEELVLEAYKRAPRHLPDTSPLPWRLLTVPDWSDSYSRFDLSKLLRRGLQEEVYPIDRVLAEIKPARTVLNALPYKEDSVREALTGLVAELGDDFAVWRALYSLLPRFTGTPTELVATAREQTAKHRNKPWPRPLAPEYPVSAPEGARAVFLQLYRLATEDIQLALAEHLDQRTIQHLLVHHQPSTALRDRFVALHGVSVLAGLASSWELPEDIIGELLLHDDPEINARLYINTPLTPKQRRQILSGRRSRPDSGEGPLPLTEEVFVELRNSGRRHWLLPIVEAGDPRLARILLGKIKLHTLAGQLLLLVRLWERRGAEEVRGLLEETEFPERRSKKHPLPAATQKIVRSALEAPDGLAELRDRLAHAQSPASQAGHLRDAAEGRRDQLAAALERLSEETGPDLPWPELLAEHGRDPLPDTLLVELAKRDDFPEELRPDWRLAEMRQKHPAHPHRLTGPRPTALELLRHHQLPAYIQQDWLNTAVSYGQLTLSEILNSARPARVAATYLAKYPSNRPEESPDGMDEQLCRVRQEAVDLIAAHLGKDPEGWAVAMRLMPEFTGTLPELLATTAAVIS
;
A
#
# COMPACT_ATOMS: atom_id res chain seq x y z
N MET A 1 -33.63 29.61 -2.63
CA MET A 1 -34.04 28.67 -3.69
C MET A 1 -33.08 27.50 -3.65
N ALA A 2 -33.59 26.26 -3.65
CA ALA A 2 -32.71 25.09 -3.74
C ALA A 2 -32.03 25.10 -5.11
N THR A 3 -30.70 25.15 -5.14
CA THR A 3 -29.95 25.15 -6.41
C THR A 3 -30.15 23.81 -7.11
N LEU A 4 -30.46 23.86 -8.41
CA LEU A 4 -30.58 22.68 -9.25
C LEU A 4 -29.21 21.98 -9.36
N ASP A 5 -29.24 20.65 -9.43
CA ASP A 5 -28.02 19.86 -9.59
C ASP A 5 -27.41 20.10 -10.98
N GLU A 6 -26.11 20.38 -11.05
CA GLU A 6 -25.45 20.72 -12.31
C GLU A 6 -25.46 19.56 -13.32
N SER A 7 -25.43 18.30 -12.86
CA SER A 7 -25.50 17.15 -13.77
C SER A 7 -26.87 17.04 -14.42
N LEU A 8 -27.91 17.42 -13.68
CA LEU A 8 -29.28 17.48 -14.18
C LEU A 8 -29.43 18.61 -15.21
N LEU A 9 -28.91 19.81 -14.90
CA LEU A 9 -28.89 20.93 -15.85
C LEU A 9 -28.14 20.58 -17.15
N SER A 10 -26.98 19.94 -17.04
CA SER A 10 -26.23 19.44 -18.20
C SER A 10 -27.08 18.48 -19.04
N ALA A 11 -27.74 17.51 -18.40
CA ALA A 11 -28.60 16.55 -19.08
C ALA A 11 -29.80 17.23 -19.77
N THR A 12 -30.42 18.21 -19.12
CA THR A 12 -31.50 19.02 -19.70
C THR A 12 -31.05 19.71 -20.98
N PHE A 13 -29.91 20.41 -20.96
CA PHE A 13 -29.40 21.03 -22.17
C PHE A 13 -29.16 20.00 -23.26
N ARG A 14 -28.50 18.86 -22.96
CA ARG A 14 -28.24 17.76 -23.92
C ARG A 14 -29.51 17.26 -24.61
N LEU A 15 -30.59 17.10 -23.85
CA LEU A 15 -31.88 16.63 -24.36
C LEU A 15 -32.59 17.69 -25.20
N ALA A 16 -32.47 18.97 -24.86
CA ALA A 16 -33.05 20.08 -25.63
C ALA A 16 -32.37 20.24 -27.01
N GLY A 17 -31.08 19.90 -27.07
CA GLY A 17 -30.27 19.97 -28.29
C GLY A 17 -29.95 21.41 -28.74
N PRO A 18 -29.23 21.56 -29.87
CA PRO A 18 -28.69 22.85 -30.30
C PRO A 18 -29.77 23.87 -30.71
N ALA A 19 -30.91 23.42 -31.24
CA ALA A 19 -31.96 24.30 -31.74
C ALA A 19 -32.66 25.11 -30.62
N LEU A 20 -32.68 24.61 -29.38
CA LEU A 20 -33.33 25.27 -28.24
C LEU A 20 -32.33 25.95 -27.30
N ALA A 21 -31.04 25.69 -27.47
CA ALA A 21 -30.01 26.14 -26.55
C ALA A 21 -29.99 27.68 -26.34
N PRO A 22 -30.06 28.53 -27.39
CA PRO A 22 -30.01 29.99 -27.20
C PRO A 22 -31.20 30.52 -26.39
N ASP A 23 -32.42 30.08 -26.74
CA ASP A 23 -33.65 30.49 -26.07
C ASP A 23 -33.73 30.00 -24.61
N LEU A 24 -33.19 28.81 -24.35
CA LEU A 24 -33.14 28.21 -23.01
C LEU A 24 -32.08 28.88 -22.14
N MET A 25 -30.91 29.18 -22.69
CA MET A 25 -29.85 29.96 -22.01
C MET A 25 -30.35 31.35 -21.59
N ALA A 26 -31.16 32.00 -22.42
CA ALA A 26 -31.73 33.30 -22.10
C ALA A 26 -32.75 33.22 -20.94
N ARG A 27 -33.56 32.17 -20.88
CA ARG A 27 -34.62 31.98 -19.87
C ARG A 27 -34.12 31.40 -18.53
N LEU A 28 -33.06 30.60 -18.58
CA LEU A 28 -32.41 29.95 -17.44
C LEU A 28 -31.00 30.54 -17.22
N ARG A 29 -30.88 31.87 -17.30
CA ARG A 29 -29.60 32.57 -17.31
C ARG A 29 -28.77 32.30 -16.05
N GLU A 30 -29.41 32.27 -14.88
CA GLU A 30 -28.75 31.99 -13.59
C GLU A 30 -28.31 30.53 -13.49
N GLU A 31 -29.16 29.59 -13.90
CA GLU A 31 -28.86 28.15 -13.87
C GLU A 31 -27.78 27.77 -14.89
N ALA A 32 -27.82 28.37 -16.09
CA ALA A 32 -26.77 28.21 -17.09
C ALA A 32 -25.43 28.71 -16.56
N MET A 33 -25.40 29.84 -15.83
CA MET A 33 -24.17 30.35 -15.19
C MET A 33 -23.62 29.40 -14.13
N ALA A 34 -24.50 28.81 -13.32
CA ALA A 34 -24.10 27.82 -12.33
C ALA A 34 -23.49 26.59 -13.02
N LEU A 35 -24.16 26.05 -14.06
CA LEU A 35 -23.66 24.93 -14.85
C LEU A 35 -22.30 25.22 -15.51
N VAL A 36 -22.14 26.41 -16.08
CA VAL A 36 -20.91 26.82 -16.76
C VAL A 36 -19.73 26.91 -15.77
N SER A 37 -19.99 27.42 -14.56
CA SER A 37 -18.98 27.55 -13.49
C SER A 37 -18.64 26.24 -12.80
N GLY A 38 -19.52 25.24 -12.89
CA GLY A 38 -19.42 23.98 -12.18
C GLY A 38 -18.58 22.89 -12.85
N PRO A 39 -18.28 21.77 -12.15
CA PRO A 39 -17.55 20.63 -12.70
C PRO A 39 -18.34 19.76 -13.71
N ALA A 40 -19.67 19.87 -13.80
CA ALA A 40 -20.46 19.02 -14.70
C ALA A 40 -20.03 19.20 -16.17
N PRO A 41 -20.11 18.18 -17.05
CA PRO A 41 -19.70 18.34 -18.45
C PRO A 41 -20.67 19.23 -19.23
N LEU A 42 -20.20 20.09 -20.13
CA LEU A 42 -21.06 20.88 -21.02
C LEU A 42 -21.30 20.14 -22.34
N PRO A 43 -22.47 20.31 -22.98
CA PRO A 43 -22.64 19.92 -24.38
C PRO A 43 -21.78 20.81 -25.30
N ASP A 44 -21.17 20.23 -26.34
CA ASP A 44 -20.27 20.96 -27.25
C ASP A 44 -20.95 22.15 -27.94
N TYR A 45 -22.19 21.98 -28.40
CA TYR A 45 -22.94 23.07 -29.04
C TYR A 45 -23.25 24.22 -28.09
N LEU A 46 -23.37 23.96 -26.78
CA LEU A 46 -23.60 25.01 -25.78
C LEU A 46 -22.34 25.87 -25.65
N VAL A 47 -21.18 25.22 -25.64
CA VAL A 47 -19.88 25.89 -25.67
C VAL A 47 -19.73 26.70 -26.97
N ASP A 48 -20.07 26.12 -28.11
CA ASP A 48 -20.04 26.82 -29.40
C ASP A 48 -20.93 28.07 -29.42
N GLU A 49 -22.15 27.95 -28.89
CA GLU A 49 -23.09 29.08 -28.79
C GLU A 49 -22.56 30.19 -27.87
N MET A 50 -21.98 29.85 -26.71
CA MET A 50 -21.34 30.84 -25.82
C MET A 50 -20.21 31.60 -26.53
N PHE A 51 -19.40 30.91 -27.33
CA PHE A 51 -18.35 31.55 -28.12
C PHE A 51 -18.91 32.37 -29.28
N ALA A 52 -20.00 31.93 -29.91
CA ALA A 52 -20.63 32.64 -31.03
C ALA A 52 -21.36 33.92 -30.60
N THR A 53 -22.04 33.88 -29.45
CA THR A 53 -22.78 35.01 -28.87
C THR A 53 -21.86 36.04 -28.20
N GLY A 54 -20.68 35.64 -27.75
CA GLY A 54 -19.73 36.52 -27.08
C GLY A 54 -20.20 37.01 -25.70
N ASP A 55 -21.09 36.27 -25.02
CA ASP A 55 -21.60 36.64 -23.70
C ASP A 55 -20.44 36.67 -22.67
N GLY A 56 -19.99 37.88 -22.34
CA GLY A 56 -18.81 38.11 -21.50
C GLY A 56 -18.95 37.55 -20.08
N GLU A 57 -20.14 37.52 -19.51
CA GLU A 57 -20.37 36.94 -18.17
C GLU A 57 -20.28 35.43 -18.20
N MET A 58 -20.85 34.78 -19.22
CA MET A 58 -20.78 33.32 -19.39
C MET A 58 -19.35 32.85 -19.68
N ILE A 59 -18.65 33.59 -20.53
CA ILE A 59 -17.23 33.38 -20.82
C ILE A 59 -16.38 33.57 -19.55
N TRP A 60 -16.69 34.58 -18.73
CA TRP A 60 -16.04 34.81 -17.45
C TRP A 60 -16.29 33.66 -16.46
N ALA A 61 -17.53 33.20 -16.33
CA ALA A 61 -17.90 32.05 -15.50
C ALA A 61 -17.12 30.79 -15.91
N LEU A 62 -17.06 30.49 -17.21
CA LEU A 62 -16.40 29.32 -17.77
C LEU A 62 -14.91 29.27 -17.41
N SER A 63 -14.25 30.42 -17.36
CA SER A 63 -12.83 30.51 -17.02
C SER A 63 -12.51 30.06 -15.58
N GLY A 64 -13.49 30.05 -14.68
CA GLY A 64 -13.33 29.62 -13.29
C GLY A 64 -13.68 28.16 -13.00
N CYS A 65 -14.10 27.39 -14.01
CA CYS A 65 -14.50 26.00 -13.76
C CYS A 65 -13.29 25.11 -13.39
N PRO A 66 -13.50 24.03 -12.59
CA PRO A 66 -12.45 23.06 -12.28
C PRO A 66 -11.87 22.41 -13.54
N LEU A 67 -10.55 22.12 -13.52
CA LEU A 67 -9.92 21.41 -14.63
C LEU A 67 -10.23 19.90 -14.55
N THR A 68 -11.23 19.47 -15.31
CA THR A 68 -11.53 18.05 -15.55
C THR A 68 -11.08 17.64 -16.97
N PRO A 69 -10.92 16.33 -17.26
CA PRO A 69 -10.62 15.85 -18.61
C PRO A 69 -11.60 16.38 -19.68
N GLU A 70 -12.89 16.49 -19.33
CA GLU A 70 -13.96 16.95 -20.21
C GLU A 70 -13.93 18.47 -20.41
N ARG A 71 -13.54 19.25 -19.39
CA ARG A 71 -13.47 20.72 -19.47
C ARG A 71 -12.17 21.24 -20.09
N LYS A 72 -11.12 20.41 -20.14
CA LYS A 72 -9.79 20.81 -20.65
C LYS A 72 -9.82 21.35 -22.09
N PRO A 73 -10.50 20.74 -23.09
CA PRO A 73 -10.54 21.28 -24.45
C PRO A 73 -11.19 22.67 -24.51
N VAL A 74 -12.24 22.88 -23.73
CA VAL A 74 -12.98 24.15 -23.67
C VAL A 74 -12.13 25.27 -23.08
N LEU A 75 -11.45 25.00 -21.97
CA LEU A 75 -10.52 25.95 -21.34
C LEU A 75 -9.34 26.30 -22.25
N LEU A 76 -8.84 25.35 -23.04
CA LEU A 76 -7.79 25.61 -24.04
C LEU A 76 -8.29 26.51 -25.17
N ARG A 77 -9.52 26.29 -25.67
CA ARG A 77 -10.15 27.18 -26.65
C ARG A 77 -10.34 28.58 -26.08
N LEU A 78 -10.73 28.70 -24.81
CA LEU A 78 -10.92 29.98 -24.14
C LEU A 78 -9.58 30.74 -23.96
N ALA A 79 -8.54 30.03 -23.55
CA ALA A 79 -7.19 30.58 -23.45
C ALA A 79 -6.68 31.14 -24.78
N ALA A 80 -7.00 30.47 -25.90
CA ALA A 80 -6.60 30.90 -27.23
C ALA A 80 -7.25 32.23 -27.68
N LEU A 81 -8.32 32.71 -27.03
CA LEU A 81 -8.94 34.00 -27.35
C LEU A 81 -8.08 35.21 -26.94
N GLY A 82 -7.20 35.06 -25.95
CA GLY A 82 -6.31 36.14 -25.53
C GLY A 82 -7.00 37.29 -24.80
N TYR A 83 -8.12 37.05 -24.13
CA TYR A 83 -8.80 38.06 -23.32
C TYR A 83 -8.03 38.33 -22.02
N THR A 84 -7.65 39.61 -21.83
CA THR A 84 -6.82 40.10 -20.71
C THR A 84 -7.42 39.77 -19.36
N ALA A 85 -8.71 40.05 -19.19
CA ALA A 85 -9.47 39.81 -17.97
C ALA A 85 -9.45 38.33 -17.52
N LEU A 86 -9.40 37.38 -18.46
CA LEU A 86 -9.45 35.93 -18.16
C LEU A 86 -8.07 35.33 -17.86
N GLY A 87 -6.99 35.97 -18.30
CA GLY A 87 -5.63 35.45 -18.23
C GLY A 87 -5.24 34.97 -16.84
N PRO A 88 -5.30 35.81 -15.79
CA PRO A 88 -4.97 35.42 -14.42
C PRO A 88 -5.79 34.22 -13.92
N ARG A 89 -7.09 34.21 -14.23
CA ARG A 89 -8.02 33.19 -13.74
C ARG A 89 -7.78 31.82 -14.39
N LEU A 90 -7.52 31.79 -15.70
CA LEU A 90 -7.16 30.57 -16.41
C LEU A 90 -5.79 30.02 -16.00
N TYR A 91 -4.85 30.91 -15.68
CA TYR A 91 -3.48 30.56 -15.30
C TYR A 91 -3.39 29.96 -13.88
N ARG A 92 -4.17 30.50 -12.94
CA ARG A 92 -4.24 30.09 -11.52
C ARG A 92 -4.93 28.72 -11.35
N GLY A 93 -4.64 28.05 -10.22
CA GLY A 93 -5.32 26.82 -9.77
C GLY A 93 -4.41 25.60 -9.59
N TYR A 94 -4.91 24.61 -8.84
CA TYR A 94 -4.21 23.35 -8.53
C TYR A 94 -4.36 22.30 -9.66
N GLY A 95 -3.44 21.33 -9.73
CA GLY A 95 -3.42 20.23 -10.71
C GLY A 95 -2.48 20.45 -11.91
N ASP A 96 -2.38 19.46 -12.82
CA ASP A 96 -1.54 19.57 -14.03
C ASP A 96 -2.17 20.52 -15.07
N ARG A 97 -1.88 21.82 -14.90
CA ARG A 97 -2.33 22.90 -15.80
C ARG A 97 -1.27 23.31 -16.82
N ARG A 98 -0.17 22.56 -17.01
CA ARG A 98 0.98 23.00 -17.84
C ARG A 98 0.57 23.38 -19.26
N LYS A 99 -0.26 22.55 -19.91
CA LYS A 99 -0.77 22.82 -21.26
C LYS A 99 -1.69 24.05 -21.32
N LEU A 100 -2.51 24.26 -20.30
CA LEU A 100 -3.43 25.40 -20.23
C LEU A 100 -2.69 26.72 -20.00
N ARG A 101 -1.72 26.75 -19.08
CA ARG A 101 -0.86 27.91 -18.84
C ARG A 101 -0.09 28.33 -20.09
N ALA A 102 0.43 27.36 -20.85
CA ALA A 102 1.07 27.63 -22.14
C ALA A 102 0.08 28.24 -23.15
N ALA A 103 -1.14 27.70 -23.23
CA ALA A 103 -2.18 28.23 -24.12
C ALA A 103 -2.62 29.66 -23.77
N VAL A 104 -2.66 30.02 -22.47
CA VAL A 104 -2.99 31.40 -22.04
C VAL A 104 -1.93 32.39 -22.54
N LEU A 105 -0.66 32.04 -22.41
CA LEU A 105 0.45 32.88 -22.86
C LEU A 105 0.54 32.96 -24.38
N GLU A 106 0.22 31.87 -25.08
CA GLU A 106 0.12 31.88 -26.54
C GLU A 106 -1.05 32.76 -27.00
N GLY A 107 -2.21 32.68 -26.35
CA GLY A 107 -3.36 33.52 -26.63
C GLY A 107 -3.08 35.01 -26.40
N ALA A 108 -2.30 35.36 -25.37
CA ALA A 108 -1.93 36.74 -25.06
C ALA A 108 -1.24 37.47 -26.24
N LYS A 109 -0.59 36.73 -27.15
CA LYS A 109 0.02 37.27 -28.38
C LYS A 109 -0.95 38.02 -29.30
N ARG A 110 -2.26 37.76 -29.18
CA ARG A 110 -3.28 38.41 -30.01
C ARG A 110 -3.55 39.87 -29.61
N ASN A 111 -3.35 40.21 -28.34
CA ASN A 111 -3.69 41.51 -27.76
C ASN A 111 -2.54 42.03 -26.88
N LEU A 112 -1.32 42.07 -27.42
CA LEU A 112 -0.12 42.42 -26.63
C LEU A 112 -0.11 43.86 -26.13
N ASP A 113 -0.69 44.77 -26.91
CA ASP A 113 -0.71 46.20 -26.61
C ASP A 113 -1.79 46.58 -25.59
N ASP A 114 -2.55 45.61 -25.08
CA ASP A 114 -3.61 45.85 -24.11
C ASP A 114 -3.00 46.13 -22.71
N PRO A 115 -3.21 47.33 -22.14
CA PRO A 115 -2.63 47.70 -20.85
C PRO A 115 -3.14 46.83 -19.69
N ASP A 116 -4.32 46.19 -19.83
CA ASP A 116 -4.93 45.38 -18.76
C ASP A 116 -4.09 44.16 -18.37
N TRP A 117 -3.14 43.74 -19.22
CA TRP A 117 -2.16 42.72 -18.84
C TRP A 117 -1.29 43.13 -17.65
N HIS A 118 -1.07 44.44 -17.48
CA HIS A 118 -0.14 45.07 -16.53
C HIS A 118 -0.81 45.73 -15.33
N GLU A 119 -2.15 45.76 -15.28
CA GLU A 119 -2.88 46.23 -14.11
C GLU A 119 -2.55 45.37 -12.87
N PRO A 120 -2.77 45.86 -11.62
CA PRO A 120 -2.42 45.14 -10.40
C PRO A 120 -2.97 43.70 -10.29
N ASP A 121 -4.12 43.44 -10.92
CA ASP A 121 -4.75 42.10 -10.99
C ASP A 121 -4.48 41.37 -12.32
N GLY A 122 -3.71 41.98 -13.23
CA GLY A 122 -3.36 41.46 -14.55
C GLY A 122 -2.40 40.27 -14.52
N LEU A 123 -2.28 39.58 -15.66
CA LEU A 123 -1.48 38.36 -15.75
C LEU A 123 0.02 38.63 -15.56
N VAL A 124 0.52 39.77 -16.05
CA VAL A 124 1.95 40.12 -15.95
C VAL A 124 2.35 40.34 -14.50
N GLU A 125 1.61 41.18 -13.76
CA GLU A 125 1.90 41.44 -12.35
C GLU A 125 1.72 40.18 -11.49
N TYR A 126 0.74 39.33 -11.78
CA TYR A 126 0.62 38.03 -11.11
C TYR A 126 1.86 37.14 -11.33
N LEU A 127 2.36 37.02 -12.57
CA LEU A 127 3.52 36.19 -12.87
C LEU A 127 4.81 36.76 -12.27
N LEU A 128 4.97 38.09 -12.23
CA LEU A 128 6.11 38.75 -11.58
C LEU A 128 6.15 38.52 -10.06
N ASN A 129 5.00 38.28 -9.43
CA ASN A 129 4.90 37.97 -8.00
C ASN A 129 4.92 36.45 -7.69
N THR A 130 4.95 35.60 -8.72
CA THR A 130 4.96 34.14 -8.56
C THR A 130 6.39 33.62 -8.41
N SER A 131 6.62 32.60 -7.57
CA SER A 131 7.93 31.99 -7.32
C SER A 131 8.00 30.47 -7.59
N GLY A 132 6.85 29.83 -7.86
CA GLY A 132 6.77 28.38 -8.10
C GLY A 132 7.34 27.97 -9.47
N PRO A 133 8.30 27.02 -9.55
CA PRO A 133 8.94 26.65 -10.81
C PRO A 133 7.96 26.04 -11.83
N ASP A 134 6.99 25.23 -11.39
CA ASP A 134 5.99 24.62 -12.26
C ASP A 134 4.97 25.63 -12.80
N GLU A 135 4.77 26.74 -12.09
CA GLU A 135 3.91 27.83 -12.52
C GLU A 135 4.62 28.73 -13.52
N LEU A 136 5.92 28.99 -13.33
CA LEU A 136 6.70 29.88 -14.18
C LEU A 136 7.31 29.22 -15.42
N ARG A 137 7.42 27.89 -15.48
CA ARG A 137 8.03 27.21 -16.63
C ARG A 137 7.33 27.51 -17.97
N PRO A 138 5.98 27.55 -18.07
CA PRO A 138 5.31 28.02 -19.29
C PRO A 138 5.60 29.50 -19.62
N ALA A 139 5.82 30.34 -18.61
CA ALA A 139 6.12 31.77 -18.77
C ALA A 139 7.49 32.05 -19.41
N LEU A 140 8.36 31.04 -19.55
CA LEU A 140 9.57 31.17 -20.35
C LEU A 140 9.28 31.49 -21.83
N ARG A 141 8.11 31.11 -22.36
CA ARG A 141 7.71 31.42 -23.74
C ARG A 141 6.68 32.56 -23.82
N ALA A 142 6.49 33.30 -22.73
CA ALA A 142 5.54 34.40 -22.66
C ALA A 142 5.94 35.54 -23.60
N PRO A 143 4.97 36.28 -24.17
CA PRO A 143 5.27 37.43 -25.01
C PRO A 143 5.56 38.71 -24.21
N PHE A 144 5.88 38.58 -22.92
CA PHE A 144 6.16 39.68 -22.01
C PHE A 144 7.61 39.60 -21.52
N PRO A 145 8.56 40.38 -22.08
CA PRO A 145 9.99 40.26 -21.77
C PRO A 145 10.33 40.34 -20.27
N ARG A 146 9.64 41.21 -19.51
CA ARG A 146 9.79 41.31 -18.05
C ARG A 146 9.41 40.01 -17.33
N VAL A 147 8.34 39.36 -17.76
CA VAL A 147 7.89 38.06 -17.20
C VAL A 147 8.86 36.96 -17.56
N VAL A 148 9.34 36.90 -18.81
CA VAL A 148 10.32 35.91 -19.24
C VAL A 148 11.61 36.04 -18.42
N ARG A 149 12.08 37.27 -18.22
CA ARG A 149 13.24 37.58 -17.36
C ARG A 149 13.03 37.11 -15.92
N HIS A 150 11.85 37.37 -15.34
CA HIS A 150 11.52 36.92 -13.99
C HIS A 150 11.41 35.39 -13.88
N ALA A 151 10.78 34.74 -14.86
CA ALA A 151 10.67 33.30 -14.94
C ALA A 151 12.06 32.65 -15.05
N LEU A 152 12.96 33.20 -15.87
CA LEU A 152 14.35 32.75 -15.94
C LEU A 152 15.08 32.92 -14.60
N LYS A 153 14.92 34.07 -13.92
CA LYS A 153 15.53 34.30 -12.60
C LYS A 153 15.04 33.31 -11.54
N SER A 154 13.75 32.98 -11.57
CA SER A 154 13.08 32.17 -10.54
C SER A 154 13.19 30.66 -10.79
N VAL A 155 13.04 30.22 -12.04
CA VAL A 155 13.23 28.81 -12.44
C VAL A 155 14.73 28.49 -12.50
N GLY A 156 15.56 29.47 -12.86
CA GLY A 156 17.01 29.35 -12.93
C GLY A 156 17.44 28.28 -13.93
N MET A 157 18.49 27.54 -13.56
CA MET A 157 19.04 26.43 -14.34
C MET A 157 18.13 25.19 -14.40
N LYS A 158 17.00 25.16 -13.66
CA LYS A 158 16.01 24.07 -13.74
C LYS A 158 15.24 24.08 -15.07
N ALA A 159 15.27 25.20 -15.80
CA ALA A 159 14.85 25.27 -17.20
C ALA A 159 15.99 24.76 -18.08
N GLY A 160 15.73 23.75 -18.92
CA GLY A 160 16.72 23.23 -19.87
C GLY A 160 17.21 24.30 -20.86
N ALA A 161 18.33 24.05 -21.53
CA ALA A 161 18.92 25.00 -22.47
C ALA A 161 17.97 25.37 -23.63
N ASN A 162 17.13 24.45 -24.09
CA ASN A 162 16.08 24.71 -25.08
C ASN A 162 14.92 25.52 -24.50
N ASP A 163 14.57 25.33 -23.23
CA ASP A 163 13.59 26.18 -22.55
C ASP A 163 14.13 27.62 -22.39
N GLN A 164 15.42 27.78 -22.10
CA GLN A 164 16.08 29.10 -22.04
C GLN A 164 16.27 29.73 -23.43
N LEU A 165 16.63 28.94 -24.45
CA LEU A 165 16.73 29.45 -25.82
C LEU A 165 15.36 29.87 -26.35
N ALA A 166 14.30 29.12 -26.03
CA ALA A 166 12.93 29.52 -26.33
C ALA A 166 12.56 30.85 -25.61
N ALA A 167 13.06 31.06 -24.40
CA ALA A 167 12.92 32.32 -23.68
C ALA A 167 13.67 33.48 -24.35
N CYS A 168 14.90 33.27 -24.79
CA CYS A 168 15.65 34.26 -25.56
C CYS A 168 14.97 34.62 -26.88
N ARG A 169 14.42 33.62 -27.59
CA ARG A 169 13.63 33.85 -28.81
C ARG A 169 12.38 34.68 -28.52
N ALA A 170 11.67 34.38 -27.44
CA ALA A 170 10.51 35.16 -27.03
C ALA A 170 10.89 36.61 -26.69
N VAL A 171 11.97 36.82 -25.94
CA VAL A 171 12.46 38.17 -25.59
C VAL A 171 12.90 38.94 -26.84
N LEU A 172 13.57 38.30 -27.81
CA LEU A 172 13.92 38.95 -29.07
C LEU A 172 12.67 39.33 -29.87
N ALA A 173 11.71 38.42 -29.99
CA ALA A 173 10.51 38.62 -30.77
C ALA A 173 9.62 39.75 -30.23
N TYR A 174 9.57 39.94 -28.90
CA TYR A 174 8.63 40.87 -28.26
C TYR A 174 9.28 42.06 -27.52
N GLY A 175 10.56 41.97 -27.15
CA GLY A 175 11.33 43.04 -26.48
C GLY A 175 12.46 43.62 -27.32
N GLY A 176 12.79 42.99 -28.46
CA GLY A 176 13.87 43.42 -29.35
C GLY A 176 15.27 43.18 -28.79
N VAL A 177 16.26 43.71 -29.51
CA VAL A 177 17.69 43.40 -29.29
C VAL A 177 18.22 43.95 -27.96
N THR A 178 17.71 45.09 -27.50
CA THR A 178 18.14 45.71 -26.23
C THR A 178 17.74 44.85 -25.03
N GLU A 179 16.48 44.39 -24.97
CA GLU A 179 15.99 43.50 -23.91
C GLU A 179 16.69 42.14 -23.95
N LEU A 180 17.00 41.65 -25.16
CA LEU A 180 17.77 40.43 -25.36
C LEU A 180 19.21 40.59 -24.82
N ALA A 181 19.85 41.75 -25.00
CA ALA A 181 21.17 42.04 -24.48
C ALA A 181 21.20 42.07 -22.95
N GLU A 182 20.19 42.66 -22.31
CA GLU A 182 20.04 42.62 -20.85
C GLU A 182 19.81 41.20 -20.31
N LEU A 183 19.12 40.36 -21.08
CA LEU A 183 18.91 38.96 -20.74
C LEU A 183 20.22 38.17 -20.76
N ALA A 184 21.12 38.48 -21.70
CA ALA A 184 22.42 37.83 -21.86
C ALA A 184 23.33 37.98 -20.62
N GLU A 185 23.13 39.05 -19.85
CA GLU A 185 23.87 39.35 -18.62
C GLU A 185 23.29 38.68 -17.37
N LEU A 186 22.19 37.92 -17.50
CA LEU A 186 21.62 37.19 -16.39
C LEU A 186 22.50 35.98 -16.03
N PRO A 187 22.94 35.84 -14.75
CA PRO A 187 23.79 34.72 -14.33
C PRO A 187 23.08 33.35 -14.34
N VAL A 188 21.78 33.34 -14.62
CA VAL A 188 20.93 32.14 -14.65
C VAL A 188 20.85 31.46 -16.03
N LEU A 189 21.35 32.11 -17.09
CA LEU A 189 21.42 31.50 -18.41
C LEU A 189 22.58 30.50 -18.50
N TYR A 190 22.37 29.39 -19.21
CA TYR A 190 23.46 28.51 -19.60
C TYR A 190 24.50 29.30 -20.40
N PRO A 191 25.80 29.13 -20.14
CA PRO A 191 26.85 29.87 -20.84
C PRO A 191 26.76 29.76 -22.37
N ALA A 192 26.38 28.58 -22.88
CA ALA A 192 26.15 28.36 -24.30
C ALA A 192 24.98 29.19 -24.85
N VAL A 193 23.89 29.31 -24.10
CA VAL A 193 22.75 30.15 -24.46
C VAL A 193 23.13 31.64 -24.36
N ALA A 194 23.79 32.06 -23.28
CA ALA A 194 24.25 33.44 -23.11
C ALA A 194 25.21 33.88 -24.23
N GLU A 195 26.16 33.05 -24.62
CA GLU A 195 27.08 33.34 -25.73
C GLU A 195 26.36 33.41 -27.07
N LEU A 196 25.42 32.49 -27.31
CA LEU A 196 24.61 32.49 -28.51
C LEU A 196 23.72 33.74 -28.60
N VAL A 197 23.19 34.20 -27.46
CA VAL A 197 22.47 35.45 -27.36
C VAL A 197 23.39 36.65 -27.61
N ARG A 198 24.60 36.71 -27.05
CA ARG A 198 25.57 37.79 -27.32
C ARG A 198 25.94 37.86 -28.81
N ARG A 199 26.12 36.71 -29.45
CA ARG A 199 26.33 36.62 -30.90
C ARG A 199 25.13 37.08 -31.71
N ALA A 200 23.92 36.71 -31.28
CA ALA A 200 22.69 37.18 -31.91
C ALA A 200 22.55 38.70 -31.78
N VAL A 201 22.81 39.27 -30.60
CA VAL A 201 22.78 40.73 -30.36
C VAL A 201 23.78 41.49 -31.23
N ALA A 202 24.95 40.91 -31.50
CA ALA A 202 25.98 41.51 -32.36
C ALA A 202 25.75 41.28 -33.87
N ALA A 203 24.79 40.44 -34.25
CA ALA A 203 24.54 40.08 -35.65
C ALA A 203 23.62 41.10 -36.35
N PRO A 204 23.76 41.27 -37.67
CA PRO A 204 22.83 42.08 -38.47
C PRO A 204 21.39 41.53 -38.46
N ASP A 205 21.24 40.21 -38.29
CA ASP A 205 19.96 39.52 -38.14
C ASP A 205 20.00 38.60 -36.91
N PRO A 206 19.64 39.12 -35.72
CA PRO A 206 19.62 38.35 -34.48
C PRO A 206 18.62 37.17 -34.52
N ALA A 207 17.53 37.29 -35.29
CA ALA A 207 16.49 36.27 -35.36
C ALA A 207 16.98 35.04 -36.12
N ALA A 208 17.62 35.24 -37.29
CA ALA A 208 18.24 34.15 -38.05
C ALA A 208 19.28 33.38 -37.23
N VAL A 209 20.05 34.06 -36.38
CA VAL A 209 21.03 33.43 -35.49
C VAL A 209 20.35 32.59 -34.41
N LEU A 210 19.28 33.08 -33.78
CA LEU A 210 18.55 32.32 -32.75
C LEU A 210 17.69 31.18 -33.32
N GLU A 211 17.18 31.30 -34.56
CA GLU A 211 16.36 30.26 -35.20
C GLU A 211 17.18 29.09 -35.73
N THR A 212 18.34 29.38 -36.33
CA THR A 212 19.29 28.35 -36.81
C THR A 212 20.07 27.70 -35.67
N ALA A 213 20.07 28.34 -34.49
CA ALA A 213 20.61 27.77 -33.27
C ALA A 213 19.78 26.58 -32.80
N SER A 214 20.38 25.39 -32.84
CA SER A 214 19.96 24.27 -32.00
C SER A 214 21.02 24.11 -30.93
N VAL A 215 20.62 24.08 -29.66
CA VAL A 215 21.54 23.63 -28.62
C VAL A 215 21.57 22.10 -28.73
N PRO A 216 22.74 21.46 -28.92
CA PRO A 216 22.84 20.00 -28.98
C PRO A 216 22.14 19.38 -27.76
N GLN A 217 21.41 18.27 -27.96
CA GLN A 217 20.73 17.56 -26.87
C GLN A 217 21.71 17.11 -25.77
N ASP A 218 23.01 17.04 -26.06
CA ASP A 218 24.08 16.75 -25.09
C ASP A 218 24.43 17.95 -24.19
N ALA A 219 23.87 19.13 -24.44
CA ALA A 219 23.79 20.23 -23.48
C ALA A 219 22.51 20.15 -22.61
N GLU A 220 21.62 19.20 -22.91
CA GLU A 220 20.37 18.90 -22.22
C GLU A 220 20.28 17.41 -21.82
N ALA A 221 20.94 16.99 -20.75
CA ALA A 221 20.58 15.75 -20.06
C ALA A 221 20.58 16.00 -18.53
N PRO A 222 19.76 15.28 -17.72
CA PRO A 222 18.37 15.74 -17.51
C PRO A 222 17.86 15.62 -16.05
N ALA A 223 16.73 16.29 -15.77
CA ALA A 223 15.77 15.87 -14.74
C ALA A 223 14.54 15.23 -15.43
N ASP A 224 14.33 13.95 -15.16
CA ASP A 224 13.15 13.10 -15.37
C ASP A 224 12.56 12.99 -16.80
N SER A 225 13.11 12.07 -17.61
CA SER A 225 12.33 11.05 -18.33
C SER A 225 13.25 10.08 -19.11
N ALA A 226 13.08 8.78 -18.89
CA ALA A 226 13.39 7.72 -19.86
C ALA A 226 12.05 7.10 -20.29
N PRO A 227 11.91 6.73 -21.58
CA PRO A 227 12.14 5.32 -21.88
C PRO A 227 12.96 5.04 -23.15
N ALA A 228 13.72 3.94 -23.05
CA ALA A 228 14.21 2.97 -24.05
C ALA A 228 14.62 3.41 -25.47
N ASP A 229 15.89 3.06 -25.78
CA ASP A 229 16.50 2.75 -27.08
C ASP A 229 16.40 3.77 -28.23
N THR A 230 17.54 4.41 -28.58
CA THR A 230 18.22 4.36 -29.91
C THR A 230 19.34 5.41 -30.07
N ALA A 231 20.58 4.94 -30.30
CA ALA A 231 21.74 5.56 -31.01
C ALA A 231 22.36 6.93 -30.56
N PRO A 232 23.68 7.18 -30.78
CA PRO A 232 24.48 8.16 -30.01
C PRO A 232 24.49 9.59 -30.62
N ALA A 233 24.27 10.60 -29.78
CA ALA A 233 24.35 12.04 -30.10
C ALA A 233 25.71 12.67 -29.68
N ALA A 234 25.98 13.89 -30.16
CA ALA A 234 27.30 14.52 -30.21
C ALA A 234 27.60 15.51 -29.06
N LYS A 235 28.70 15.24 -28.32
CA LYS A 235 29.15 15.88 -27.05
C LYS A 235 29.17 17.43 -27.05
N ALA A 236 28.58 18.04 -26.02
CA ALA A 236 28.72 19.46 -25.68
C ALA A 236 30.17 19.84 -25.29
N PRO A 237 30.60 21.12 -25.46
CA PRO A 237 31.97 21.53 -25.12
C PRO A 237 32.20 21.58 -23.61
N ALA A 238 33.32 21.01 -23.16
CA ALA A 238 33.74 20.98 -21.76
C ALA A 238 33.83 22.39 -21.15
N LEU A 239 33.26 22.58 -19.95
CA LEU A 239 33.41 23.81 -19.17
C LEU A 239 34.90 24.06 -18.89
N SER A 240 35.34 25.32 -18.96
CA SER A 240 36.68 25.67 -18.51
C SER A 240 36.83 25.39 -17.01
N GLY A 241 38.01 24.92 -16.62
CA GLY A 241 38.30 24.47 -15.26
C GLY A 241 37.84 25.40 -14.12
N PRO A 242 38.14 26.71 -14.15
CA PRO A 242 37.68 27.65 -13.11
C PRO A 242 36.16 27.82 -13.03
N SER A 243 35.46 27.80 -14.17
CA SER A 243 34.00 27.92 -14.22
C SER A 243 33.32 26.67 -13.68
N LEU A 244 33.90 25.49 -13.93
CA LEU A 244 33.43 24.22 -13.37
C LEU A 244 33.55 24.23 -11.84
N VAL A 245 34.68 24.71 -11.29
CA VAL A 245 34.91 24.80 -9.84
C VAL A 245 33.91 25.75 -9.17
N ALA A 246 33.66 26.92 -9.76
CA ALA A 246 32.67 27.88 -9.25
C ALA A 246 31.27 27.24 -9.20
N ARG A 247 30.88 26.54 -10.27
CA ARG A 247 29.58 25.85 -10.34
C ARG A 247 29.47 24.73 -9.31
N LEU A 248 30.52 23.94 -9.12
CA LEU A 248 30.56 22.89 -8.10
C LEU A 248 30.39 23.46 -6.69
N ARG A 249 30.90 24.66 -6.40
CA ARG A 249 30.73 25.29 -5.07
C ARG A 249 29.29 25.72 -4.78
N GLU A 250 28.47 25.93 -5.80
CA GLU A 250 27.05 26.27 -5.66
C GLU A 250 26.14 25.04 -5.49
N VAL A 251 26.68 23.83 -5.70
CA VAL A 251 25.90 22.59 -5.59
C VAL A 251 25.53 22.33 -4.13
N THR A 252 24.23 22.28 -3.88
CA THR A 252 23.68 22.06 -2.54
C THR A 252 23.22 20.62 -2.33
N TRP A 253 22.85 19.91 -3.42
CA TRP A 253 22.34 18.53 -3.35
C TRP A 253 22.89 17.66 -4.48
N ALA A 254 23.01 16.34 -4.22
CA ALA A 254 23.55 15.36 -5.17
C ALA A 254 22.73 15.17 -6.47
N ARG A 255 21.55 15.81 -6.58
CA ARG A 255 20.68 15.77 -7.77
C ARG A 255 20.92 16.94 -8.74
N ASP A 256 21.83 17.85 -8.41
CA ASP A 256 22.17 18.99 -9.27
C ASP A 256 23.04 18.49 -10.44
N HIS A 257 22.55 18.62 -11.68
CA HIS A 257 23.30 18.17 -12.86
C HIS A 257 24.47 19.13 -13.14
N VAL A 258 25.70 18.61 -13.10
CA VAL A 258 26.92 19.32 -13.50
C VAL A 258 27.56 18.54 -14.65
N PRO A 259 27.76 19.14 -15.84
CA PRO A 259 28.43 18.45 -16.94
C PRO A 259 29.92 18.28 -16.61
N LEU A 260 30.38 17.02 -16.54
CA LEU A 260 31.75 16.64 -16.17
C LEU A 260 32.55 16.05 -17.35
N ASP A 261 31.95 15.97 -18.54
CA ASP A 261 32.63 15.54 -19.76
C ASP A 261 33.82 16.45 -20.09
N GLY A 262 35.02 15.87 -20.12
CA GLY A 262 36.27 16.60 -20.37
C GLY A 262 36.75 17.46 -19.19
N ALA A 263 36.24 17.21 -17.97
CA ALA A 263 36.74 17.86 -16.77
C ALA A 263 38.24 17.58 -16.55
N ASP A 264 38.96 18.63 -16.16
CA ASP A 264 40.34 18.51 -15.69
C ASP A 264 40.32 18.05 -14.22
N TRP A 265 40.41 16.74 -14.02
CA TRP A 265 40.34 16.10 -12.70
C TRP A 265 41.50 16.52 -11.78
N ASP A 266 42.67 16.82 -12.35
CA ASP A 266 43.83 17.28 -11.59
C ASP A 266 43.59 18.70 -11.07
N LEU A 267 43.00 19.56 -11.90
CA LEU A 267 42.56 20.88 -11.46
C LEU A 267 41.48 20.80 -10.39
N LEU A 268 40.46 19.96 -10.56
CA LEU A 268 39.38 19.80 -9.57
C LEU A 268 39.91 19.29 -8.22
N LEU A 269 40.86 18.36 -8.26
CA LEU A 269 41.55 17.88 -7.06
C LEU A 269 42.38 19.00 -6.42
N ALA A 270 43.17 19.74 -7.21
CA ALA A 270 43.98 20.86 -6.71
C ALA A 270 43.10 21.97 -6.09
N GLU A 271 41.95 22.25 -6.69
CA GLU A 271 41.00 23.25 -6.19
C GLU A 271 40.28 22.77 -4.93
N HIS A 272 39.91 21.49 -4.83
CA HIS A 272 39.39 20.90 -3.60
C HIS A 272 40.43 20.95 -2.47
N GLN A 273 41.70 20.69 -2.77
CA GLN A 273 42.80 20.78 -1.80
C GLN A 273 43.04 22.23 -1.34
N ARG A 274 42.86 23.21 -2.25
CA ARG A 274 42.97 24.64 -1.93
C ARG A 274 41.81 25.12 -1.05
N ASP A 275 40.59 24.73 -1.39
CA ASP A 275 39.37 25.11 -0.68
C ASP A 275 38.30 24.01 -0.85
N PRO A 276 37.94 23.28 0.23
CA PRO A 276 37.16 22.07 0.11
C PRO A 276 35.76 22.27 -0.47
N LEU A 277 35.48 21.56 -1.56
CA LEU A 277 34.16 21.52 -2.20
C LEU A 277 33.04 21.01 -1.25
N PRO A 278 31.79 21.47 -1.42
CA PRO A 278 30.66 21.03 -0.60
C PRO A 278 30.26 19.56 -0.87
N ASN A 279 29.54 18.95 0.08
CA ASN A 279 29.20 17.52 0.02
C ASN A 279 28.38 17.16 -1.23
N GLY A 280 27.42 17.99 -1.63
CA GLY A 280 26.64 17.77 -2.84
C GLY A 280 27.54 17.70 -4.09
N ALA A 281 28.52 18.59 -4.18
CA ALA A 281 29.48 18.61 -5.29
C ALA A 281 30.38 17.38 -5.31
N LEU A 282 30.87 16.94 -4.14
CA LEU A 282 31.68 15.72 -4.05
C LEU A 282 30.91 14.48 -4.50
N LEU A 283 29.61 14.38 -4.17
CA LEU A 283 28.76 13.27 -4.62
C LEU A 283 28.50 13.33 -6.14
N VAL A 284 28.29 14.52 -6.70
CA VAL A 284 28.15 14.71 -8.15
C VAL A 284 29.44 14.33 -8.89
N LEU A 285 30.60 14.75 -8.38
CA LEU A 285 31.91 14.37 -8.93
C LEU A 285 32.12 12.86 -8.83
N ALA A 286 31.85 12.27 -7.67
CA ALA A 286 32.01 10.84 -7.46
C ALA A 286 31.08 10.01 -8.35
N ALA A 287 29.95 10.54 -8.84
CA ALA A 287 29.05 9.80 -9.74
C ALA A 287 29.66 9.54 -11.14
N HIS A 288 30.74 10.24 -11.50
CA HIS A 288 31.35 10.17 -12.82
C HIS A 288 32.46 9.10 -12.89
N GLN A 289 32.48 8.30 -13.96
CA GLN A 289 33.41 7.17 -14.12
C GLN A 289 34.90 7.58 -14.15
N ASP A 290 35.22 8.75 -14.70
CA ASP A 290 36.59 9.26 -14.79
C ASP A 290 37.06 10.04 -13.55
N CYS A 291 36.24 10.08 -12.49
CA CYS A 291 36.55 10.82 -11.28
C CYS A 291 37.81 10.29 -10.59
N SER A 292 38.67 11.19 -10.13
CA SER A 292 39.90 10.80 -9.45
C SER A 292 39.62 10.06 -8.14
N GLU A 293 40.45 9.06 -7.85
CA GLU A 293 40.33 8.24 -6.64
C GLU A 293 40.28 9.08 -5.36
N GLU A 294 41.07 10.17 -5.28
CA GLU A 294 41.08 11.05 -4.11
C GLU A 294 39.74 11.78 -3.90
N LEU A 295 39.07 12.22 -4.97
CA LEU A 295 37.77 12.88 -4.86
C LEU A 295 36.66 11.89 -4.48
N VAL A 296 36.72 10.65 -5.00
CA VAL A 296 35.81 9.56 -4.59
C VAL A 296 36.00 9.22 -3.11
N LEU A 297 37.26 9.15 -2.64
CA LEU A 297 37.57 8.92 -1.23
C LEU A 297 37.05 10.04 -0.32
N GLU A 298 37.20 11.30 -0.72
CA GLU A 298 36.68 12.44 0.05
C GLU A 298 35.14 12.47 0.06
N ALA A 299 34.49 12.16 -1.07
CA ALA A 299 33.03 12.01 -1.12
C ALA A 299 32.55 10.90 -0.17
N TYR A 300 33.23 9.76 -0.17
CA TYR A 300 32.92 8.64 0.71
C TYR A 300 33.12 9.00 2.19
N LYS A 301 34.24 9.65 2.57
CA LYS A 301 34.50 10.06 3.96
C LYS A 301 33.42 10.98 4.53
N ARG A 302 32.86 11.87 3.70
CA ARG A 302 31.84 12.85 4.14
C ARG A 302 30.42 12.30 4.11
N ALA A 303 30.12 11.38 3.20
CA ALA A 303 28.78 10.83 3.04
C ALA A 303 28.80 9.34 2.62
N PRO A 304 29.25 8.41 3.50
CA PRO A 304 29.44 6.99 3.15
C PRO A 304 28.19 6.32 2.57
N ARG A 305 27.02 6.66 3.11
CA ARG A 305 25.72 6.09 2.72
C ARG A 305 25.16 6.61 1.39
N HIS A 306 25.73 7.69 0.87
CA HIS A 306 25.21 8.41 -0.28
C HIS A 306 26.11 8.33 -1.51
N LEU A 307 27.17 7.50 -1.47
CA LEU A 307 28.00 7.25 -2.65
C LEU A 307 27.11 6.70 -3.78
N PRO A 308 27.07 7.37 -4.95
CA PRO A 308 26.28 6.93 -6.10
C PRO A 308 26.63 5.53 -6.57
N ASP A 309 25.65 4.82 -7.11
CA ASP A 309 25.86 3.47 -7.67
C ASP A 309 26.62 3.51 -9.01
N THR A 310 26.85 4.69 -9.60
CA THR A 310 27.70 4.89 -10.78
C THR A 310 29.16 5.22 -10.44
N SER A 311 29.48 5.42 -9.15
CA SER A 311 30.81 5.87 -8.75
C SER A 311 31.91 4.85 -9.07
N PRO A 312 33.12 5.29 -9.46
CA PRO A 312 34.28 4.42 -9.51
C PRO A 312 34.50 3.71 -8.18
N LEU A 313 35.02 2.49 -8.24
CA LEU A 313 35.30 1.65 -7.07
C LEU A 313 36.82 1.46 -6.90
N PRO A 314 37.57 2.51 -6.51
CA PRO A 314 38.99 2.37 -6.27
C PRO A 314 39.27 1.50 -5.04
N TRP A 315 40.35 0.70 -5.09
CA TRP A 315 40.74 -0.20 -4.01
C TRP A 315 40.91 0.52 -2.66
N ARG A 316 41.34 1.79 -2.67
CA ARG A 316 41.52 2.58 -1.44
C ARG A 316 40.22 2.82 -0.67
N LEU A 317 39.04 2.66 -1.29
CA LEU A 317 37.78 2.67 -0.54
C LEU A 317 37.73 1.54 0.49
N LEU A 318 38.43 0.43 0.26
CA LEU A 318 38.49 -0.70 1.20
C LEU A 318 39.63 -0.57 2.22
N THR A 319 40.72 0.15 1.92
CA THR A 319 41.93 0.18 2.76
C THR A 319 42.10 1.45 3.60
N VAL A 320 41.50 2.58 3.20
CA VAL A 320 41.62 3.86 3.92
C VAL A 320 40.67 3.95 5.12
N PRO A 321 39.39 3.52 5.03
CA PRO A 321 38.48 3.58 6.18
C PRO A 321 38.87 2.58 7.28
N ASP A 322 38.69 2.98 8.54
CA ASP A 322 38.79 2.06 9.67
C ASP A 322 37.45 1.34 9.89
N TRP A 323 37.39 0.09 9.45
CA TRP A 323 36.20 -0.78 9.56
C TRP A 323 36.00 -1.40 10.96
N SER A 324 36.74 -0.94 11.97
CA SER A 324 36.53 -1.36 13.35
C SER A 324 35.28 -0.74 13.99
N ASP A 325 34.77 0.39 13.46
CA ASP A 325 33.56 1.06 13.96
C ASP A 325 32.27 0.37 13.48
N SER A 326 31.35 0.16 14.41
CA SER A 326 30.07 -0.51 14.22
C SER A 326 29.15 0.13 13.18
N TYR A 327 29.24 1.45 12.97
CA TYR A 327 28.43 2.21 12.01
C TYR A 327 28.85 2.01 10.56
N SER A 328 30.10 1.62 10.31
CA SER A 328 30.69 1.42 8.97
C SER A 328 30.33 0.08 8.32
N ARG A 329 29.70 -0.83 9.06
CA ARG A 329 29.41 -2.21 8.60
C ARG A 329 28.46 -2.28 7.41
N PHE A 330 27.41 -1.47 7.43
CA PHE A 330 26.44 -1.42 6.31
C PHE A 330 27.11 -0.90 5.03
N ASP A 331 28.00 0.07 5.16
CA ASP A 331 28.70 0.69 4.04
C ASP A 331 29.70 -0.29 3.39
N LEU A 332 30.48 -1.05 4.19
CA LEU A 332 31.36 -2.09 3.65
C LEU A 332 30.59 -3.18 2.90
N SER A 333 29.45 -3.62 3.42
CA SER A 333 28.63 -4.66 2.76
C SER A 333 28.11 -4.20 1.39
N LYS A 334 27.76 -2.92 1.25
CA LYS A 334 27.32 -2.33 -0.02
C LYS A 334 28.48 -2.28 -1.01
N LEU A 335 29.66 -1.82 -0.57
CA LEU A 335 30.87 -1.72 -1.40
C LEU A 335 31.36 -3.09 -1.89
N LEU A 336 31.45 -4.08 -0.99
CA LEU A 336 31.91 -5.42 -1.34
C LEU A 336 30.93 -6.10 -2.30
N ARG A 337 29.61 -6.03 -2.04
CA ARG A 337 28.61 -6.59 -2.96
C ARG A 337 28.75 -6.01 -4.36
N ARG A 338 28.82 -4.67 -4.47
CA ARG A 338 28.94 -4.01 -5.76
C ARG A 338 30.25 -4.35 -6.48
N GLY A 339 31.38 -4.22 -5.79
CA GLY A 339 32.68 -4.43 -6.42
C GLY A 339 33.03 -5.89 -6.72
N LEU A 340 32.45 -6.86 -6.00
CA LEU A 340 32.54 -8.27 -6.35
C LEU A 340 31.66 -8.61 -7.56
N GLN A 341 30.45 -8.05 -7.65
CA GLN A 341 29.55 -8.21 -8.81
C GLN A 341 30.10 -7.57 -10.09
N GLU A 342 30.76 -6.42 -9.97
CA GLU A 342 31.43 -5.74 -11.09
C GLU A 342 32.83 -6.32 -11.38
N GLU A 343 33.27 -7.34 -10.64
CA GLU A 343 34.61 -7.97 -10.73
C GLU A 343 35.80 -7.01 -10.51
N VAL A 344 35.55 -5.82 -9.96
CA VAL A 344 36.58 -4.80 -9.65
C VAL A 344 37.37 -5.15 -8.39
N TYR A 345 36.78 -5.88 -7.46
CA TYR A 345 37.42 -6.32 -6.21
C TYR A 345 37.65 -7.84 -6.22
N PRO A 346 38.86 -8.32 -6.59
CA PRO A 346 39.17 -9.75 -6.53
C PRO A 346 39.05 -10.29 -5.10
N ILE A 347 38.25 -11.34 -4.91
CA ILE A 347 37.96 -11.88 -3.58
C ILE A 347 39.22 -12.30 -2.81
N ASP A 348 40.19 -12.94 -3.47
CA ASP A 348 41.44 -13.38 -2.83
C ASP A 348 42.22 -12.20 -2.24
N ARG A 349 42.23 -11.08 -2.97
CA ARG A 349 42.86 -9.84 -2.51
C ARG A 349 42.09 -9.24 -1.33
N VAL A 350 40.76 -9.29 -1.35
CA VAL A 350 39.92 -8.81 -0.24
C VAL A 350 40.21 -9.60 1.04
N LEU A 351 40.32 -10.93 0.94
CA LEU A 351 40.63 -11.82 2.06
C LEU A 351 42.08 -11.70 2.56
N ALA A 352 43.00 -11.26 1.71
CA ALA A 352 44.42 -11.11 2.05
C ALA A 352 44.77 -9.74 2.64
N GLU A 353 44.13 -8.65 2.18
CA GLU A 353 44.55 -7.27 2.50
C GLU A 353 43.58 -6.49 3.40
N ILE A 354 42.29 -6.81 3.43
CA ILE A 354 41.28 -5.99 4.11
C ILE A 354 41.09 -6.45 5.56
N LYS A 355 40.99 -5.47 6.46
CA LYS A 355 40.91 -5.65 7.92
C LYS A 355 39.82 -4.78 8.55
N PRO A 356 39.27 -5.18 9.72
CA PRO A 356 39.55 -6.42 10.46
C PRO A 356 38.73 -7.60 9.94
N ALA A 357 39.29 -8.81 10.05
CA ALA A 357 38.74 -10.05 9.52
C ALA A 357 37.25 -10.25 9.84
N ARG A 358 36.83 -9.99 11.08
CA ARG A 358 35.43 -10.14 11.50
C ARG A 358 34.49 -9.23 10.71
N THR A 359 34.87 -7.98 10.48
CA THR A 359 34.02 -7.02 9.75
C THR A 359 33.94 -7.41 8.28
N VAL A 360 35.07 -7.80 7.67
CA VAL A 360 35.11 -8.27 6.27
C VAL A 360 34.25 -9.51 6.09
N LEU A 361 34.48 -10.56 6.89
CA LEU A 361 33.72 -11.81 6.81
C LEU A 361 32.22 -11.60 7.04
N ASN A 362 31.83 -10.64 7.89
CA ASN A 362 30.42 -10.34 8.12
C ASN A 362 29.78 -9.52 6.98
N ALA A 363 30.57 -8.86 6.14
CA ALA A 363 30.12 -8.00 5.05
C ALA A 363 30.07 -8.70 3.69
N LEU A 364 30.69 -9.88 3.54
CA LEU A 364 30.77 -10.62 2.29
C LEU A 364 29.41 -11.14 1.80
N PRO A 365 29.14 -11.13 0.47
CA PRO A 365 27.92 -11.66 -0.12
C PRO A 365 28.02 -13.19 -0.35
N TYR A 366 27.82 -14.00 0.70
CA TYR A 366 27.92 -15.48 0.67
C TYR A 366 27.05 -16.21 -0.39
N LYS A 367 26.11 -15.51 -1.04
CA LYS A 367 25.29 -16.06 -2.13
C LYS A 367 26.03 -16.12 -3.46
N GLU A 368 27.10 -15.35 -3.64
CA GLU A 368 27.90 -15.35 -4.87
C GLU A 368 28.85 -16.55 -4.90
N ASP A 369 28.91 -17.25 -6.04
CA ASP A 369 29.62 -18.52 -6.15
C ASP A 369 31.15 -18.34 -6.02
N SER A 370 31.71 -17.28 -6.61
CA SER A 370 33.14 -16.94 -6.50
C SER A 370 33.57 -16.68 -5.04
N VAL A 371 32.73 -15.98 -4.27
CA VAL A 371 32.94 -15.74 -2.84
C VAL A 371 32.87 -17.04 -2.06
N ARG A 372 31.89 -17.89 -2.37
CA ARG A 372 31.73 -19.20 -1.73
C ARG A 372 32.93 -20.10 -1.99
N GLU A 373 33.42 -20.15 -3.23
CA GLU A 373 34.58 -20.95 -3.62
C GLU A 373 35.85 -20.52 -2.89
N ALA A 374 36.17 -19.21 -2.91
CA ALA A 374 37.35 -18.68 -2.23
C ALA A 374 37.31 -18.92 -0.71
N LEU A 375 36.16 -18.69 -0.07
CA LEU A 375 35.99 -18.96 1.36
C LEU A 375 36.00 -20.46 1.68
N THR A 376 35.52 -21.32 0.78
CA THR A 376 35.60 -22.79 0.95
C THR A 376 37.06 -23.23 0.94
N GLY A 377 37.87 -22.69 0.02
CA GLY A 377 39.32 -22.91 -0.01
C GLY A 377 40.01 -22.48 1.29
N LEU A 378 39.65 -21.29 1.79
CA LEU A 378 40.16 -20.76 3.06
C LEU A 378 39.74 -21.61 4.28
N VAL A 379 38.50 -22.10 4.30
CA VAL A 379 37.97 -22.94 5.38
C VAL A 379 38.55 -24.35 5.35
N ALA A 380 38.87 -24.89 4.17
CA ALA A 380 39.48 -26.22 4.04
C ALA A 380 40.81 -26.36 4.81
N GLU A 381 41.55 -25.26 5.00
CA GLU A 381 42.78 -25.25 5.81
C GLU A 381 42.56 -25.52 7.31
N LEU A 382 41.33 -25.33 7.81
CA LEU A 382 41.01 -25.54 9.23
C LEU A 382 40.89 -27.02 9.59
N GLY A 383 40.54 -27.88 8.62
CA GLY A 383 40.35 -29.32 8.83
C GLY A 383 39.19 -29.68 9.78
N ASP A 384 39.22 -30.91 10.30
CA ASP A 384 38.23 -31.48 11.23
C ASP A 384 38.62 -31.35 12.72
N ASP A 385 39.82 -30.85 13.05
CA ASP A 385 40.27 -30.66 14.44
C ASP A 385 39.53 -29.46 15.09
N PHE A 386 38.63 -29.77 16.03
CA PHE A 386 37.88 -28.78 16.80
C PHE A 386 38.76 -27.73 17.48
N ALA A 387 39.99 -28.06 17.87
CA ALA A 387 40.89 -27.11 18.51
C ALA A 387 41.20 -25.90 17.62
N VAL A 388 41.28 -26.10 16.30
CA VAL A 388 41.54 -25.03 15.31
C VAL A 388 40.31 -24.11 15.20
N TRP A 389 39.13 -24.70 15.04
CA TRP A 389 37.85 -23.97 14.98
C TRP A 389 37.56 -23.18 16.27
N ARG A 390 37.91 -23.75 17.41
CA ARG A 390 37.79 -23.10 18.71
C ARG A 390 38.78 -21.95 18.87
N ALA A 391 39.98 -22.05 18.31
CA ALA A 391 40.96 -20.97 18.25
C ALA A 391 40.43 -19.81 17.40
N LEU A 392 39.94 -20.13 16.19
CA LEU A 392 39.30 -19.18 15.27
C LEU A 392 38.18 -18.38 15.97
N TYR A 393 37.23 -19.07 16.60
CA TYR A 393 36.12 -18.44 17.32
C TYR A 393 36.59 -17.51 18.45
N SER A 394 37.67 -17.90 19.15
CA SER A 394 38.22 -17.11 20.26
C SER A 394 38.93 -15.84 19.79
N LEU A 395 39.50 -15.86 18.57
CA LEU A 395 40.21 -14.73 17.98
C LEU A 395 39.26 -13.69 17.37
N LEU A 396 38.16 -14.14 16.74
CA LEU A 396 37.20 -13.30 16.01
C LEU A 396 36.81 -11.96 16.69
N PRO A 397 36.50 -11.89 18.00
CA PRO A 397 36.05 -10.64 18.62
C PRO A 397 37.08 -9.51 18.63
N ARG A 398 38.39 -9.83 18.62
CA ARG A 398 39.48 -8.86 18.82
C ARG A 398 40.59 -8.96 17.77
N PHE A 399 40.44 -9.82 16.77
CA PHE A 399 41.44 -9.98 15.73
C PHE A 399 41.44 -8.79 14.78
N THR A 400 42.57 -8.09 14.68
CA THR A 400 42.74 -6.87 13.90
C THR A 400 43.33 -7.11 12.51
N GLY A 401 43.81 -8.32 12.23
CA GLY A 401 44.37 -8.73 10.94
C GLY A 401 43.30 -9.10 9.91
N THR A 402 43.75 -9.70 8.81
CA THR A 402 42.91 -10.08 7.65
C THR A 402 42.28 -11.48 7.81
N PRO A 403 41.26 -11.85 7.02
CA PRO A 403 40.68 -13.20 7.04
C PRO A 403 41.72 -14.32 6.86
N THR A 404 42.69 -14.13 5.97
CA THR A 404 43.77 -15.11 5.74
C THR A 404 44.69 -15.24 6.95
N GLU A 405 45.10 -14.11 7.53
CA GLU A 405 45.92 -14.09 8.75
C GLU A 405 45.18 -14.72 9.94
N LEU A 406 43.85 -14.53 10.03
CA LEU A 406 43.02 -15.11 11.08
C LEU A 406 43.06 -16.65 11.04
N VAL A 407 42.93 -17.25 9.86
CA VAL A 407 42.98 -18.71 9.67
C VAL A 407 44.38 -19.25 9.98
N ALA A 408 45.43 -18.61 9.44
CA ALA A 408 46.81 -18.99 9.75
C ALA A 408 47.10 -18.92 11.26
N THR A 409 46.70 -17.83 11.92
CA THR A 409 46.88 -17.65 13.37
C THR A 409 46.07 -18.68 14.18
N ALA A 410 44.86 -19.02 13.74
CA ALA A 410 44.06 -20.06 14.39
C ALA A 410 44.77 -21.43 14.36
N ARG A 411 45.39 -21.78 13.22
CA ARG A 411 46.19 -23.01 13.06
C ARG A 411 47.43 -23.02 13.93
N GLU A 412 48.15 -21.91 14.03
CA GLU A 412 49.30 -21.78 14.94
C GLU A 412 48.91 -21.91 16.42
N GLN A 413 47.72 -21.43 16.79
CA GLN A 413 47.24 -21.48 18.18
C GLN A 413 46.55 -22.79 18.57
N THR A 414 46.41 -23.75 17.66
CA THR A 414 45.74 -25.05 17.89
C THR A 414 46.17 -25.74 19.19
N ALA A 415 47.47 -25.78 19.47
CA ALA A 415 48.00 -26.42 20.68
C ALA A 415 47.47 -25.79 21.99
N LYS A 416 47.16 -24.49 21.99
CA LYS A 416 46.60 -23.77 23.15
C LYS A 416 45.12 -24.09 23.38
N HIS A 417 44.43 -24.65 22.38
CA HIS A 417 42.99 -24.87 22.36
C HIS A 417 42.60 -26.35 22.41
N ARG A 418 43.56 -27.26 22.26
CA ARG A 418 43.36 -28.71 22.37
C ARG A 418 42.75 -29.10 23.71
N ASN A 419 41.78 -30.01 23.67
CA ASN A 419 41.04 -30.54 24.83
C ASN A 419 40.26 -29.48 25.65
N LYS A 420 40.03 -28.27 25.11
CA LYS A 420 39.21 -27.26 25.77
C LYS A 420 37.78 -27.30 25.24
N PRO A 421 36.76 -27.12 26.10
CA PRO A 421 35.38 -27.04 25.66
C PRO A 421 35.09 -25.73 24.91
N TRP A 422 33.89 -25.65 24.34
CA TRP A 422 33.36 -24.46 23.67
C TRP A 422 33.51 -23.19 24.52
N PRO A 423 33.93 -22.04 23.96
CA PRO A 423 34.11 -20.81 24.74
C PRO A 423 32.78 -20.22 25.21
N ARG A 424 32.58 -20.13 26.53
CA ARG A 424 31.38 -19.53 27.17
C ARG A 424 30.07 -20.12 26.58
N PRO A 425 29.81 -21.42 26.80
CA PRO A 425 28.66 -22.09 26.21
C PRO A 425 27.37 -21.40 26.66
N LEU A 426 26.46 -21.16 25.72
CA LEU A 426 25.15 -20.58 25.99
C LEU A 426 24.07 -21.64 25.85
N ALA A 427 23.08 -21.55 26.74
CA ALA A 427 21.85 -22.31 26.63
C ALA A 427 20.99 -21.79 25.44
N PRO A 428 20.04 -22.59 24.93
CA PRO A 428 19.01 -22.13 24.02
C PRO A 428 18.25 -20.93 24.60
N GLU A 429 17.70 -20.09 23.74
CA GLU A 429 16.80 -18.99 24.13
C GLU A 429 15.58 -18.99 23.23
N TYR A 430 14.47 -18.60 23.82
CA TYR A 430 13.17 -18.65 23.21
C TYR A 430 12.46 -17.32 23.51
N PRO A 431 12.11 -16.51 22.48
CA PRO A 431 12.39 -16.73 21.05
C PRO A 431 13.87 -16.59 20.70
N VAL A 432 14.31 -17.27 19.64
CA VAL A 432 15.71 -17.22 19.21
C VAL A 432 16.02 -15.89 18.51
N SER A 433 17.05 -15.20 18.98
CA SER A 433 17.61 -14.03 18.30
C SER A 433 18.53 -14.46 17.16
N ALA A 434 18.59 -13.64 16.09
CA ALA A 434 19.52 -13.89 15.01
C ALA A 434 20.97 -13.93 15.52
N PRO A 435 21.84 -14.79 14.97
CA PRO A 435 23.24 -14.81 15.36
C PRO A 435 23.91 -13.48 15.04
N GLU A 436 24.64 -12.93 16.01
CA GLU A 436 25.40 -11.69 15.84
C GLU A 436 26.90 -11.87 16.11
N GLY A 437 27.69 -10.90 15.63
CA GLY A 437 29.11 -10.77 15.96
C GLY A 437 29.95 -11.99 15.54
N ALA A 438 30.79 -12.48 16.44
CA ALA A 438 31.67 -13.62 16.17
C ALA A 438 30.92 -14.92 15.88
N ARG A 439 29.74 -15.12 16.48
CA ARG A 439 28.92 -16.32 16.24
C ARG A 439 28.31 -16.32 14.84
N ALA A 440 27.85 -15.17 14.36
CA ALA A 440 27.38 -15.04 12.98
C ALA A 440 28.46 -15.44 11.97
N VAL A 441 29.66 -14.88 12.11
CA VAL A 441 30.80 -15.18 11.23
C VAL A 441 31.19 -16.66 11.32
N PHE A 442 31.32 -17.20 12.54
CA PHE A 442 31.63 -18.61 12.73
C PHE A 442 30.63 -19.53 12.04
N LEU A 443 29.32 -19.27 12.19
CA LEU A 443 28.27 -20.07 11.57
C LEU A 443 28.34 -20.03 10.04
N GLN A 444 28.65 -18.87 9.46
CA GLN A 444 28.84 -18.77 8.01
C GLN A 444 30.04 -19.59 7.54
N LEU A 445 31.19 -19.51 8.24
CA LEU A 445 32.38 -20.30 7.89
C LEU A 445 32.15 -21.80 8.09
N TYR A 446 31.49 -22.19 9.18
CA TYR A 446 31.15 -23.57 9.47
C TYR A 446 30.30 -24.20 8.35
N ARG A 447 29.35 -23.45 7.79
CA ARG A 447 28.50 -23.93 6.68
C ARG A 447 29.25 -24.16 5.38
N LEU A 448 30.42 -23.53 5.21
CA LEU A 448 31.27 -23.72 4.04
C LEU A 448 32.20 -24.94 4.19
N ALA A 449 32.36 -25.47 5.39
CA ALA A 449 33.08 -26.71 5.59
C ALA A 449 32.32 -27.89 4.96
N THR A 450 33.04 -28.94 4.56
CA THR A 450 32.42 -30.17 4.04
C THR A 450 31.53 -30.81 5.10
N GLU A 451 30.54 -31.59 4.66
CA GLU A 451 29.60 -32.27 5.58
C GLU A 451 30.34 -33.15 6.59
N ASP A 452 31.41 -33.84 6.19
CA ASP A 452 32.26 -34.64 7.08
C ASP A 452 32.87 -33.81 8.22
N ILE A 453 33.37 -32.61 7.93
CA ILE A 453 33.91 -31.69 8.94
C ILE A 453 32.79 -31.20 9.85
N GLN A 454 31.64 -30.81 9.29
CA GLN A 454 30.50 -30.37 10.10
C GLN A 454 30.05 -31.48 11.07
N LEU A 455 29.94 -32.72 10.59
CA LEU A 455 29.57 -33.88 11.41
C LEU A 455 30.60 -34.18 12.51
N ALA A 456 31.90 -34.05 12.23
CA ALA A 456 32.97 -34.24 13.20
C ALA A 456 32.92 -33.18 14.32
N LEU A 457 32.62 -31.92 13.98
CA LEU A 457 32.58 -30.81 14.92
C LEU A 457 31.28 -30.74 15.75
N ALA A 458 30.22 -31.44 15.31
CA ALA A 458 28.87 -31.35 15.88
C ALA A 458 28.82 -31.58 17.40
N GLU A 459 29.63 -32.51 17.92
CA GLU A 459 29.64 -32.85 19.35
C GLU A 459 30.23 -31.77 20.26
N HIS A 460 30.92 -30.80 19.68
CA HIS A 460 31.62 -29.76 20.43
C HIS A 460 30.89 -28.40 20.42
N LEU A 461 29.80 -28.27 19.67
CA LEU A 461 29.03 -27.04 19.58
C LEU A 461 28.19 -26.82 20.85
N ASP A 462 28.01 -25.56 21.27
CA ASP A 462 27.05 -25.25 22.34
C ASP A 462 25.60 -25.34 21.83
N GLN A 463 24.66 -25.55 22.75
CA GLN A 463 23.25 -25.69 22.42
C GLN A 463 22.69 -24.48 21.66
N ARG A 464 23.21 -23.28 21.95
CA ARG A 464 22.83 -22.08 21.20
C ARG A 464 23.27 -22.11 19.74
N THR A 465 24.49 -22.56 19.45
CA THR A 465 24.99 -22.67 18.08
C THR A 465 24.18 -23.71 17.30
N ILE A 466 23.86 -24.84 17.94
CA ILE A 466 22.96 -25.85 17.35
C ILE A 466 21.59 -25.25 17.06
N GLN A 467 21.00 -24.49 17.99
CA GLN A 467 19.73 -23.80 17.80
C GLN A 467 19.78 -22.82 16.61
N HIS A 468 20.83 -22.00 16.50
CA HIS A 468 20.99 -21.08 15.38
C HIS A 468 21.15 -21.81 14.03
N LEU A 469 21.86 -22.93 14.02
CA LEU A 469 21.97 -23.77 12.81
C LEU A 469 20.58 -24.26 12.40
N LEU A 470 19.85 -24.88 13.32
CA LEU A 470 18.52 -25.42 13.07
C LEU A 470 17.55 -24.34 12.57
N VAL A 471 17.52 -23.16 13.19
CA VAL A 471 16.52 -22.12 12.86
C VAL A 471 16.92 -21.24 11.67
N HIS A 472 18.16 -20.76 11.60
CA HIS A 472 18.55 -19.73 10.61
C HIS A 472 19.28 -20.29 9.39
N HIS A 473 19.76 -21.53 9.45
CA HIS A 473 20.67 -22.06 8.44
C HIS A 473 20.27 -23.41 7.84
N GLN A 474 19.18 -24.02 8.32
CA GLN A 474 18.57 -25.24 7.78
C GLN A 474 19.61 -26.34 7.44
N PRO A 475 20.22 -26.99 8.46
CA PRO A 475 21.29 -27.96 8.23
C PRO A 475 20.77 -29.17 7.44
N SER A 476 21.71 -29.91 6.83
CA SER A 476 21.41 -31.17 6.15
C SER A 476 20.74 -32.18 7.10
N THR A 477 20.02 -33.15 6.53
CA THR A 477 19.38 -34.21 7.30
C THR A 477 20.39 -35.00 8.13
N ALA A 478 21.56 -35.32 7.57
CA ALA A 478 22.61 -36.05 8.27
C ALA A 478 23.12 -35.28 9.51
N LEU A 479 23.33 -33.96 9.39
CA LEU A 479 23.76 -33.14 10.52
C LEU A 479 22.65 -32.98 11.58
N ARG A 480 21.39 -32.86 11.14
CA ARG A 480 20.24 -32.85 12.06
C ARG A 480 20.13 -34.16 12.84
N ASP A 481 20.23 -35.30 12.16
CA ASP A 481 20.20 -36.62 12.78
C ASP A 481 21.36 -36.80 13.76
N ARG A 482 22.54 -36.28 13.41
CA ARG A 482 23.69 -36.26 14.30
C ARG A 482 23.43 -35.44 15.57
N PHE A 483 22.82 -34.26 15.48
CA PHE A 483 22.45 -33.48 16.66
C PHE A 483 21.43 -34.22 17.54
N VAL A 484 20.44 -34.88 16.95
CA VAL A 484 19.46 -35.69 17.68
C VAL A 484 20.13 -36.88 18.36
N ALA A 485 21.06 -37.56 17.70
CA ALA A 485 21.81 -38.68 18.28
C ALA A 485 22.69 -38.26 19.46
N LEU A 486 23.27 -37.05 19.42
CA LEU A 486 24.17 -36.53 20.45
C LEU A 486 23.44 -35.92 21.65
N HIS A 487 22.35 -35.20 21.42
CA HIS A 487 21.69 -34.37 22.42
C HIS A 487 20.25 -34.81 22.76
N GLY A 488 19.75 -35.85 22.08
CA GLY A 488 18.37 -36.30 22.18
C GLY A 488 17.41 -35.49 21.32
N VAL A 489 16.17 -35.97 21.23
CA VAL A 489 15.11 -35.39 20.39
C VAL A 489 14.74 -33.97 20.81
N SER A 490 14.87 -33.63 22.10
CA SER A 490 14.57 -32.31 22.63
C SER A 490 15.42 -31.18 22.02
N VAL A 491 16.54 -31.48 21.36
CA VAL A 491 17.31 -30.48 20.60
C VAL A 491 16.49 -29.84 19.47
N LEU A 492 15.51 -30.57 18.93
CA LEU A 492 14.58 -30.08 17.91
C LEU A 492 13.59 -29.04 18.46
N ALA A 493 13.50 -28.86 19.79
CA ALA A 493 12.77 -27.75 20.39
C ALA A 493 13.32 -26.39 19.93
N GLY A 494 14.61 -26.33 19.58
CA GLY A 494 15.21 -25.19 18.92
C GLY A 494 14.53 -24.85 17.59
N LEU A 495 14.36 -25.84 16.71
CA LEU A 495 13.67 -25.69 15.42
C LEU A 495 12.19 -25.32 15.62
N ALA A 496 11.54 -25.98 16.58
CA ALA A 496 10.15 -25.74 16.99
C ALA A 496 9.88 -24.33 17.55
N SER A 497 10.91 -23.51 17.74
CA SER A 497 10.76 -22.13 18.23
C SER A 497 10.75 -21.07 17.12
N SER A 498 10.83 -21.49 15.85
CA SER A 498 10.73 -20.58 14.72
C SER A 498 9.28 -20.20 14.42
N TRP A 499 9.04 -18.91 14.19
CA TRP A 499 7.72 -18.38 13.81
C TRP A 499 7.42 -18.58 12.31
N GLU A 500 8.45 -18.79 11.48
CA GLU A 500 8.35 -19.00 10.03
C GLU A 500 8.28 -20.48 9.65
N LEU A 501 7.94 -21.37 10.60
CA LEU A 501 8.02 -22.81 10.37
C LEU A 501 6.90 -23.30 9.42
N PRO A 502 7.22 -23.99 8.31
CA PRO A 502 6.23 -24.58 7.42
C PRO A 502 5.33 -25.64 8.06
N GLU A 503 4.11 -25.82 7.57
CA GLU A 503 3.11 -26.73 8.17
C GLU A 503 3.52 -28.21 8.14
N ASP A 504 4.21 -28.64 7.07
CA ASP A 504 4.78 -29.98 6.92
C ASP A 504 5.83 -30.27 8.00
N ILE A 505 6.73 -29.32 8.26
CA ILE A 505 7.76 -29.45 9.30
C ILE A 505 7.12 -29.44 10.71
N ILE A 506 6.07 -28.64 10.93
CA ILE A 506 5.28 -28.71 12.17
C ILE A 506 4.70 -30.12 12.34
N GLY A 507 4.14 -30.69 11.27
CA GLY A 507 3.63 -32.06 11.23
C GLY A 507 4.70 -33.09 11.62
N GLU A 508 5.89 -33.00 11.03
CA GLU A 508 7.03 -33.87 11.37
C GLU A 508 7.44 -33.75 12.84
N LEU A 509 7.52 -32.53 13.37
CA LEU A 509 7.92 -32.28 14.75
C LEU A 509 6.91 -32.84 15.76
N LEU A 510 5.61 -32.75 15.47
CA LEU A 510 4.55 -33.33 16.29
C LEU A 510 4.62 -34.87 16.37
N LEU A 511 5.24 -35.55 15.40
CA LEU A 511 5.40 -37.00 15.41
C LEU A 511 6.43 -37.48 16.44
N HIS A 512 7.26 -36.60 17.00
CA HIS A 512 8.23 -36.96 18.01
C HIS A 512 7.63 -37.15 19.42
N ASP A 513 6.39 -36.70 19.64
CA ASP A 513 5.70 -36.81 20.94
C ASP A 513 6.56 -36.32 22.12
N ASP A 514 7.30 -35.22 21.92
CA ASP A 514 8.18 -34.63 22.94
C ASP A 514 7.52 -33.40 23.58
N PRO A 515 7.42 -33.32 24.93
CA PRO A 515 6.77 -32.20 25.62
C PRO A 515 7.44 -30.84 25.38
N GLU A 516 8.76 -30.80 25.25
CA GLU A 516 9.51 -29.55 25.02
C GLU A 516 9.29 -29.04 23.60
N ILE A 517 9.32 -29.93 22.60
CA ILE A 517 8.96 -29.60 21.22
C ILE A 517 7.54 -29.01 21.16
N ASN A 518 6.57 -29.70 21.76
CA ASN A 518 5.18 -29.26 21.78
C ASN A 518 5.01 -27.91 22.47
N ALA A 519 5.75 -27.65 23.56
CA ALA A 519 5.74 -26.35 24.23
C ALA A 519 6.26 -25.24 23.33
N ARG A 520 7.39 -25.46 22.64
CA ARG A 520 7.96 -24.45 21.73
C ARG A 520 7.07 -24.17 20.52
N LEU A 521 6.52 -25.22 19.91
CA LEU A 521 5.53 -25.11 18.83
C LEU A 521 4.32 -24.29 19.27
N TYR A 522 3.79 -24.57 20.47
CA TYR A 522 2.59 -23.91 20.97
C TYR A 522 2.77 -22.40 21.19
N ILE A 523 3.93 -22.04 21.76
CA ILE A 523 4.25 -20.68 22.20
C ILE A 523 4.78 -19.80 21.05
N ASN A 524 5.62 -20.35 20.17
CA ASN A 524 6.39 -19.53 19.22
C ASN A 524 5.95 -19.66 17.75
N THR A 525 5.09 -20.62 17.41
CA THR A 525 4.78 -20.96 16.01
C THR A 525 3.29 -20.71 15.69
N PRO A 526 2.94 -20.31 14.45
CA PRO A 526 1.56 -20.14 14.01
C PRO A 526 0.86 -21.50 13.79
N LEU A 527 0.52 -22.19 14.87
CA LEU A 527 -0.22 -23.45 14.80
C LEU A 527 -1.66 -23.28 14.32
N THR A 528 -2.12 -24.22 13.49
CA THR A 528 -3.54 -24.34 13.12
C THR A 528 -4.39 -24.71 14.34
N PRO A 529 -5.71 -24.42 14.33
CA PRO A 529 -6.60 -24.83 15.42
C PRO A 529 -6.56 -26.33 15.71
N LYS A 530 -6.39 -27.16 14.66
CA LYS A 530 -6.26 -28.62 14.79
C LYS A 530 -4.98 -29.02 15.52
N GLN A 531 -3.84 -28.43 15.17
CA GLN A 531 -2.56 -28.69 15.83
C GLN A 531 -2.57 -28.23 17.29
N ARG A 532 -3.18 -27.08 17.60
CA ARG A 532 -3.35 -26.62 18.99
C ARG A 532 -4.16 -27.60 19.83
N ARG A 533 -5.29 -28.10 19.29
CA ARG A 533 -6.10 -29.14 19.95
C ARG A 533 -5.29 -30.41 20.20
N GLN A 534 -4.53 -30.86 19.20
CA GLN A 534 -3.66 -32.05 19.33
C GLN A 534 -2.67 -31.88 20.50
N ILE A 535 -1.92 -30.79 20.54
CA ILE A 535 -0.94 -30.52 21.62
C ILE A 535 -1.64 -30.48 22.99
N LEU A 536 -2.68 -29.67 23.15
CA LEU A 536 -3.35 -29.50 24.46
C LEU A 536 -4.08 -30.76 24.92
N SER A 537 -4.56 -31.58 23.99
CA SER A 537 -5.16 -32.88 24.33
C SER A 537 -4.16 -33.83 25.00
N GLY A 538 -2.86 -33.62 24.80
CA GLY A 538 -1.81 -34.54 25.24
C GLY A 538 -1.93 -35.91 24.57
N ARG A 539 -2.65 -36.02 23.44
CA ARG A 539 -2.71 -37.27 22.67
C ARG A 539 -1.41 -37.45 21.91
N ARG A 540 -0.82 -38.63 22.06
CA ARG A 540 0.34 -39.05 21.29
C ARG A 540 -0.04 -39.20 19.82
N SER A 541 0.80 -38.71 18.94
CA SER A 541 0.67 -38.83 17.50
C SER A 541 0.93 -40.27 17.04
N ARG A 542 1.79 -41.00 17.77
CA ARG A 542 2.08 -42.42 17.51
C ARG A 542 1.40 -43.30 18.57
N PRO A 543 0.54 -44.27 18.17
CA PRO A 543 -0.13 -45.18 19.11
C PRO A 543 0.83 -45.98 20.00
N ASP A 544 2.03 -46.29 19.49
CA ASP A 544 3.00 -47.17 20.14
C ASP A 544 4.04 -46.41 21.00
N SER A 545 3.97 -45.08 21.13
CA SER A 545 5.03 -44.27 21.78
C SER A 545 4.98 -44.22 23.32
N GLY A 546 4.09 -44.98 23.95
CA GLY A 546 4.01 -45.16 25.41
C GLY A 546 2.58 -45.16 25.96
N GLU A 547 2.43 -45.52 27.24
CA GLU A 547 1.13 -45.53 27.92
C GLU A 547 0.77 -44.15 28.48
N GLY A 548 -0.49 -43.73 28.27
CA GLY A 548 -1.05 -42.50 28.85
C GLY A 548 -0.76 -41.21 28.05
N PRO A 549 -1.41 -40.10 28.46
CA PRO A 549 -1.30 -38.83 27.75
C PRO A 549 0.07 -38.18 27.93
N LEU A 550 0.54 -37.48 26.89
CA LEU A 550 1.74 -36.69 26.91
C LEU A 550 1.58 -35.50 27.89
N PRO A 551 2.52 -35.29 28.83
CA PRO A 551 2.44 -34.20 29.78
C PRO A 551 2.66 -32.86 29.08
N LEU A 552 1.96 -31.82 29.56
CA LEU A 552 2.20 -30.44 29.18
C LEU A 552 3.23 -29.82 30.12
N THR A 553 4.14 -29.00 29.58
CA THR A 553 5.15 -28.30 30.38
C THR A 553 4.53 -27.15 31.19
N GLU A 554 5.16 -26.77 32.30
CA GLU A 554 4.72 -25.61 33.09
C GLU A 554 4.72 -24.31 32.29
N GLU A 555 5.64 -24.18 31.31
CA GLU A 555 5.71 -23.01 30.44
C GLU A 555 4.41 -22.81 29.64
N VAL A 556 3.82 -23.89 29.11
CA VAL A 556 2.53 -23.82 28.39
C VAL A 556 1.42 -23.32 29.32
N PHE A 557 1.39 -23.80 30.58
CA PHE A 557 0.41 -23.32 31.54
C PHE A 557 0.59 -21.84 31.89
N VAL A 558 1.83 -21.38 32.08
CA VAL A 558 2.15 -19.96 32.34
C VAL A 558 1.74 -19.11 31.16
N GLU A 559 2.06 -19.52 29.93
CA GLU A 559 1.73 -18.77 28.73
C GLU A 559 0.22 -18.69 28.50
N LEU A 560 -0.51 -19.78 28.69
CA LEU A 560 -1.98 -19.78 28.61
C LEU A 560 -2.63 -18.90 29.68
N ARG A 561 -2.07 -18.83 30.89
CA ARG A 561 -2.54 -17.89 31.93
C ARG A 561 -2.26 -16.43 31.57
N ASN A 562 -1.17 -16.15 30.86
CA ASN A 562 -0.82 -14.80 30.45
C ASN A 562 -1.54 -14.36 29.17
N SER A 563 -1.99 -15.32 28.36
CA SER A 563 -2.65 -15.06 27.09
C SER A 563 -4.07 -14.51 27.27
N GLY A 564 -4.38 -13.45 26.51
CA GLY A 564 -5.76 -12.98 26.27
C GLY A 564 -6.34 -13.46 24.95
N ARG A 565 -5.59 -14.28 24.19
CA ARG A 565 -5.97 -14.67 22.82
C ARG A 565 -6.98 -15.81 22.85
N ARG A 566 -8.21 -15.53 22.45
CA ARG A 566 -9.32 -16.50 22.47
C ARG A 566 -9.02 -17.76 21.66
N HIS A 567 -8.45 -17.63 20.46
CA HIS A 567 -8.04 -18.77 19.62
C HIS A 567 -6.92 -19.64 20.21
N TRP A 568 -6.17 -19.16 21.23
CA TRP A 568 -5.22 -19.99 21.99
C TRP A 568 -5.91 -20.72 23.14
N LEU A 569 -6.97 -20.15 23.70
CA LEU A 569 -7.63 -20.74 24.86
C LEU A 569 -8.67 -21.77 24.44
N LEU A 570 -9.46 -21.52 23.39
CA LEU A 570 -10.55 -22.43 23.01
C LEU A 570 -10.18 -23.90 22.80
N PRO A 571 -9.02 -24.26 22.22
CA PRO A 571 -8.63 -25.66 22.08
C PRO A 571 -8.60 -26.45 23.40
N ILE A 572 -8.53 -25.77 24.55
CA ILE A 572 -8.64 -26.37 25.88
C ILE A 572 -9.96 -27.13 26.09
N VAL A 573 -11.06 -26.71 25.43
CA VAL A 573 -12.37 -27.35 25.55
C VAL A 573 -12.29 -28.87 25.25
N GLU A 574 -11.36 -29.28 24.40
CA GLU A 574 -11.16 -30.68 24.03
C GLU A 574 -10.09 -31.41 24.85
N ALA A 575 -9.33 -30.70 25.68
CA ALA A 575 -8.14 -31.24 26.34
C ALA A 575 -8.47 -32.23 27.47
N GLY A 576 -9.57 -31.99 28.20
CA GLY A 576 -9.94 -32.77 29.39
C GLY A 576 -8.97 -32.64 30.57
N ASP A 577 -8.00 -31.73 30.50
CA ASP A 577 -7.05 -31.46 31.59
C ASP A 577 -7.68 -30.49 32.62
N PRO A 578 -7.67 -30.83 33.92
CA PRO A 578 -8.34 -30.05 34.96
C PRO A 578 -7.71 -28.68 35.20
N ARG A 579 -6.40 -28.52 34.98
CA ARG A 579 -5.71 -27.23 35.13
C ARG A 579 -6.03 -26.33 33.94
N LEU A 580 -6.02 -26.89 32.73
CA LEU A 580 -6.41 -26.14 31.54
C LEU A 580 -7.87 -25.69 31.63
N ALA A 581 -8.79 -26.57 32.05
CA ALA A 581 -10.21 -26.24 32.21
C ALA A 581 -10.43 -25.00 33.12
N ARG A 582 -9.70 -24.92 34.23
CA ARG A 582 -9.72 -23.76 35.14
C ARG A 582 -9.20 -22.49 34.48
N ILE A 583 -8.07 -22.56 33.75
CA ILE A 583 -7.52 -21.43 32.99
C ILE A 583 -8.54 -20.91 31.97
N LEU A 584 -9.14 -21.81 31.19
CA LEU A 584 -10.14 -21.48 30.20
C LEU A 584 -11.33 -20.75 30.82
N LEU A 585 -11.92 -21.33 31.86
CA LEU A 585 -13.12 -20.80 32.52
C LEU A 585 -12.84 -19.51 33.30
N GLY A 586 -11.61 -19.30 33.78
CA GLY A 586 -11.18 -18.05 34.40
C GLY A 586 -11.04 -16.90 33.40
N LYS A 587 -10.69 -17.19 32.14
CA LYS A 587 -10.36 -16.19 31.12
C LYS A 587 -11.47 -15.90 30.12
N ILE A 588 -12.15 -16.93 29.62
CA ILE A 588 -13.15 -16.78 28.56
C ILE A 588 -14.51 -17.33 28.97
N LYS A 589 -15.56 -16.71 28.42
CA LYS A 589 -16.91 -17.25 28.49
C LYS A 589 -17.13 -18.19 27.31
N LEU A 590 -17.63 -19.39 27.57
CA LEU A 590 -18.18 -20.28 26.55
C LEU A 590 -19.64 -19.88 26.30
N HIS A 591 -19.99 -19.59 25.06
CA HIS A 591 -21.27 -18.99 24.70
C HIS A 591 -22.33 -20.02 24.31
N THR A 592 -21.90 -21.14 23.73
CA THR A 592 -22.78 -22.21 23.29
C THR A 592 -22.93 -23.28 24.36
N LEU A 593 -24.09 -23.93 24.40
CA LEU A 593 -24.29 -25.11 25.25
C LEU A 593 -23.35 -26.25 24.83
N ALA A 594 -23.12 -26.41 23.52
CA ALA A 594 -22.20 -27.40 22.97
C ALA A 594 -20.77 -27.24 23.51
N GLY A 595 -20.18 -26.05 23.45
CA GLY A 595 -18.82 -25.81 23.98
C GLY A 595 -18.72 -26.05 25.49
N GLN A 596 -19.76 -25.66 26.24
CA GLN A 596 -19.81 -25.89 27.69
C GLN A 596 -19.90 -27.38 28.06
N LEU A 597 -20.75 -28.14 27.35
CA LEU A 597 -20.88 -29.58 27.58
C LEU A 597 -19.64 -30.34 27.10
N LEU A 598 -19.03 -29.94 25.99
CA LEU A 598 -17.82 -30.57 25.45
C LEU A 598 -16.67 -30.53 26.47
N LEU A 599 -16.43 -29.36 27.09
CA LEU A 599 -15.43 -29.21 28.16
C LEU A 599 -15.63 -30.23 29.29
N LEU A 600 -16.87 -30.37 29.76
CA LEU A 600 -17.21 -31.20 30.91
C LEU A 600 -17.20 -32.68 30.57
N VAL A 601 -17.68 -33.07 29.39
CA VAL A 601 -17.62 -34.44 28.89
C VAL A 601 -16.16 -34.88 28.76
N ARG A 602 -15.29 -34.04 28.19
CA ARG A 602 -13.85 -34.36 28.03
C ARG A 602 -13.13 -34.45 29.36
N LEU A 603 -13.47 -33.59 30.33
CA LEU A 603 -12.95 -33.68 31.69
C LEU A 603 -13.37 -34.99 32.38
N TRP A 604 -14.66 -35.35 32.28
CA TRP A 604 -15.18 -36.61 32.83
C TRP A 604 -14.46 -37.81 32.21
N GLU A 605 -14.33 -37.84 30.87
CA GLU A 605 -13.66 -38.93 30.16
C GLU A 605 -12.21 -39.14 30.62
N ARG A 606 -11.50 -38.06 30.95
CA ARG A 606 -10.06 -38.13 31.31
C ARG A 606 -9.80 -38.30 32.80
N ARG A 607 -10.63 -37.74 33.68
CA ARG A 607 -10.37 -37.68 35.14
C ARG A 607 -11.54 -38.17 36.01
N GLY A 608 -12.67 -38.52 35.40
CA GLY A 608 -13.84 -39.06 36.08
C GLY A 608 -14.81 -38.00 36.64
N ALA A 609 -15.91 -38.50 37.22
CA ALA A 609 -17.01 -37.69 37.73
C ALA A 609 -16.63 -36.76 38.89
N GLU A 610 -15.70 -37.19 39.75
CA GLU A 610 -15.29 -36.39 40.92
C GLU A 610 -14.59 -35.09 40.52
N GLU A 611 -13.77 -35.10 39.47
CA GLU A 611 -13.11 -33.87 39.00
C GLU A 611 -14.14 -32.89 38.40
N VAL A 612 -15.18 -33.40 37.73
CA VAL A 612 -16.29 -32.58 37.24
C VAL A 612 -17.07 -31.99 38.41
N ARG A 613 -17.36 -32.77 39.46
CA ARG A 613 -18.03 -32.28 40.67
C ARG A 613 -17.21 -31.18 41.35
N GLY A 614 -15.91 -31.41 41.52
CA GLY A 614 -14.98 -30.41 42.07
C GLY A 614 -14.97 -29.11 41.27
N LEU A 615 -14.93 -29.19 39.92
CA LEU A 615 -14.98 -28.00 39.07
C LEU A 615 -16.30 -27.23 39.18
N LEU A 616 -17.43 -27.91 39.41
CA LEU A 616 -18.75 -27.28 39.59
C LEU A 616 -18.95 -26.66 40.98
N GLU A 617 -18.18 -27.09 41.97
CA GLU A 617 -18.18 -26.56 43.35
C GLU A 617 -17.19 -25.41 43.52
N GLU A 618 -16.21 -25.29 42.62
CA GLU A 618 -15.19 -24.25 42.65
C GLU A 618 -15.80 -22.86 42.45
N THR A 619 -15.54 -21.97 43.40
CA THR A 619 -16.03 -20.59 43.36
C THR A 619 -14.93 -19.57 43.04
N GLU A 620 -13.68 -20.00 43.06
CA GLU A 620 -12.51 -19.14 42.86
C GLU A 620 -11.87 -19.40 41.50
N PHE A 621 -12.01 -18.44 40.59
CA PHE A 621 -11.31 -18.41 39.32
C PHE A 621 -10.43 -17.15 39.30
N PRO A 622 -9.13 -17.26 39.65
CA PRO A 622 -8.27 -16.11 39.96
C PRO A 622 -8.24 -15.01 38.90
N GLU A 623 -8.38 -15.38 37.63
CA GLU A 623 -8.28 -14.46 36.50
C GLU A 623 -9.62 -13.76 36.16
N ARG A 624 -10.69 -14.05 36.90
CA ARG A 624 -12.04 -13.56 36.62
C ARG A 624 -12.48 -12.47 37.59
N ARG A 625 -13.04 -11.38 37.03
CA ARG A 625 -13.60 -10.27 37.83
C ARG A 625 -14.95 -10.59 38.48
N SER A 626 -15.71 -11.53 37.93
CA SER A 626 -17.05 -11.88 38.43
C SER A 626 -16.97 -12.98 39.48
N LYS A 627 -17.67 -12.80 40.61
CA LYS A 627 -17.84 -13.82 41.66
C LYS A 627 -18.80 -14.95 41.30
N LYS A 628 -19.48 -14.87 40.14
CA LYS A 628 -20.38 -15.92 39.66
C LYS A 628 -19.56 -17.04 39.01
N HIS A 629 -20.06 -18.26 39.08
CA HIS A 629 -19.48 -19.39 38.35
C HIS A 629 -19.45 -19.11 36.82
N PRO A 630 -18.41 -19.53 36.08
CA PRO A 630 -18.27 -19.28 34.64
C PRO A 630 -19.27 -20.03 33.77
N LEU A 631 -19.66 -21.23 34.18
CA LEU A 631 -20.76 -21.96 33.54
C LEU A 631 -22.13 -21.44 33.97
N PRO A 632 -23.09 -21.26 33.04
CA PRO A 632 -24.47 -20.90 33.36
C PRO A 632 -25.17 -21.89 34.30
N ALA A 633 -26.11 -21.40 35.11
CA ALA A 633 -26.87 -22.23 36.04
C ALA A 633 -27.67 -23.36 35.35
N ALA A 634 -28.17 -23.12 34.13
CA ALA A 634 -28.84 -24.14 33.33
C ALA A 634 -27.92 -25.32 33.01
N THR A 635 -26.68 -25.03 32.59
CA THR A 635 -25.64 -26.03 32.30
C THR A 635 -25.24 -26.78 33.56
N GLN A 636 -25.06 -26.08 34.68
CA GLN A 636 -24.75 -26.74 35.96
C GLN A 636 -25.88 -27.70 36.39
N LYS A 637 -27.15 -27.32 36.21
CA LYS A 637 -28.29 -28.19 36.51
C LYS A 637 -28.29 -29.44 35.63
N ILE A 638 -28.02 -29.29 34.33
CA ILE A 638 -27.89 -30.41 33.38
C ILE A 638 -26.82 -31.39 33.85
N VAL A 639 -25.64 -30.89 34.22
CA VAL A 639 -24.49 -31.74 34.56
C VAL A 639 -24.64 -32.38 35.94
N ARG A 640 -25.19 -31.65 36.93
CA ARG A 640 -25.51 -32.23 38.25
C ARG A 640 -26.54 -33.35 38.13
N SER A 641 -27.56 -33.20 37.29
CA SER A 641 -28.53 -34.26 37.04
C SER A 641 -27.85 -35.52 36.47
N ALA A 642 -26.90 -35.34 35.55
CA ALA A 642 -26.17 -36.46 34.97
C ALA A 642 -25.20 -37.12 35.97
N LEU A 643 -24.55 -36.35 36.86
CA LEU A 643 -23.65 -36.89 37.89
C LEU A 643 -24.34 -37.86 38.86
N GLU A 644 -25.66 -37.73 39.04
CA GLU A 644 -26.47 -38.61 39.91
C GLU A 644 -27.09 -39.79 39.14
N ALA A 645 -26.98 -39.82 37.80
CA ALA A 645 -27.55 -40.88 36.97
C ALA A 645 -26.55 -42.06 36.82
N PRO A 646 -27.04 -43.32 36.80
CA PRO A 646 -26.18 -44.51 36.67
C PRO A 646 -25.28 -44.50 35.42
N ASP A 647 -25.80 -44.00 34.29
CA ASP A 647 -25.09 -43.85 33.01
C ASP A 647 -24.91 -42.38 32.62
N GLY A 648 -24.66 -41.52 33.61
CA GLY A 648 -24.62 -40.05 33.45
C GLY A 648 -23.71 -39.54 32.33
N LEU A 649 -22.56 -40.16 32.10
CA LEU A 649 -21.66 -39.78 31.01
C LEU A 649 -22.28 -40.04 29.62
N ALA A 650 -23.04 -41.14 29.47
CA ALA A 650 -23.75 -41.42 28.22
C ALA A 650 -24.85 -40.37 27.97
N GLU A 651 -25.62 -40.04 29.01
CA GLU A 651 -26.66 -39.00 28.91
C GLU A 651 -26.07 -37.62 28.53
N LEU A 652 -24.91 -37.25 29.08
CA LEU A 652 -24.24 -36.00 28.69
C LEU A 652 -23.70 -36.03 27.26
N ARG A 653 -23.23 -37.18 26.78
CA ARG A 653 -22.82 -37.34 25.38
C ARG A 653 -24.00 -37.18 24.43
N ASP A 654 -25.16 -37.74 24.77
CA ASP A 654 -26.39 -37.57 23.98
C ASP A 654 -26.85 -36.10 23.96
N ARG A 655 -26.80 -35.41 25.11
CA ARG A 655 -27.11 -33.98 25.19
C ARG A 655 -26.10 -33.12 24.43
N LEU A 656 -24.82 -33.46 24.47
CA LEU A 656 -23.78 -32.79 23.68
C LEU A 656 -24.05 -32.99 22.18
N ALA A 657 -24.35 -34.21 21.74
CA ALA A 657 -24.68 -34.51 20.34
C ALA A 657 -25.92 -33.72 19.88
N HIS A 658 -26.94 -33.62 20.73
CA HIS A 658 -28.11 -32.79 20.45
C HIS A 658 -27.76 -31.29 20.37
N ALA A 659 -26.95 -30.76 21.30
CA ALA A 659 -26.53 -29.36 21.29
C ALA A 659 -25.62 -29.01 20.09
N GLN A 660 -24.85 -29.98 19.60
CA GLN A 660 -24.05 -29.88 18.37
C GLN A 660 -24.89 -30.10 17.10
N SER A 661 -26.17 -30.47 17.24
CA SER A 661 -27.01 -30.72 16.07
C SER A 661 -27.20 -29.45 15.24
N PRO A 662 -27.22 -29.59 13.91
CA PRO A 662 -27.57 -28.51 12.99
C PRO A 662 -28.80 -27.67 13.38
N ALA A 663 -29.87 -28.32 13.86
CA ALA A 663 -31.10 -27.66 14.27
C ALA A 663 -30.90 -26.73 15.49
N SER A 664 -30.08 -27.15 16.46
CA SER A 664 -29.76 -26.35 17.65
C SER A 664 -28.86 -25.16 17.31
N GLN A 665 -27.93 -25.33 16.37
CA GLN A 665 -27.09 -24.25 15.86
C GLN A 665 -27.93 -23.21 15.10
N ALA A 666 -28.87 -23.64 14.24
CA ALA A 666 -29.78 -22.76 13.52
C ALA A 666 -30.69 -21.96 14.48
N GLY A 667 -31.23 -22.61 15.53
CA GLY A 667 -31.98 -21.93 16.59
C GLY A 667 -31.17 -20.84 17.30
N HIS A 668 -29.92 -21.13 17.65
CA HIS A 668 -29.03 -20.15 18.28
C HIS A 668 -28.80 -18.90 17.42
N LEU A 669 -28.64 -19.07 16.10
CA LEU A 669 -28.42 -17.96 15.18
C LEU A 669 -29.67 -17.09 15.00
N ARG A 670 -30.87 -17.68 15.06
CA ARG A 670 -32.13 -16.91 15.06
C ARG A 670 -32.27 -16.07 16.32
N ASP A 671 -32.07 -16.68 17.50
CA ASP A 671 -32.12 -15.96 18.78
C ASP A 671 -31.11 -14.80 18.80
N ALA A 672 -29.93 -15.00 18.21
CA ALA A 672 -28.93 -13.94 18.09
C ALA A 672 -29.34 -12.84 17.10
N ALA A 673 -30.06 -13.18 16.03
CA ALA A 673 -30.56 -12.25 15.03
C ALA A 673 -31.74 -11.40 15.54
N GLU A 674 -32.44 -11.83 16.59
CA GLU A 674 -33.42 -11.01 17.33
C GLU A 674 -32.77 -9.85 18.12
N GLY A 675 -31.46 -9.94 18.35
CA GLY A 675 -30.66 -8.93 19.03
C GLY A 675 -30.18 -7.78 18.12
N ARG A 676 -29.13 -7.08 18.55
CA ARG A 676 -28.49 -6.04 17.73
C ARG A 676 -27.53 -6.67 16.69
N ARG A 677 -27.33 -6.01 15.54
CA ARG A 677 -26.49 -6.52 14.43
C ARG A 677 -25.06 -6.89 14.84
N ASP A 678 -24.44 -6.11 15.73
CA ASP A 678 -23.11 -6.39 16.31
C ASP A 678 -23.08 -7.70 17.11
N GLN A 679 -24.22 -8.12 17.65
CA GLN A 679 -24.33 -9.38 18.39
C GLN A 679 -24.36 -10.59 17.47
N LEU A 680 -24.85 -10.44 16.23
CA LEU A 680 -24.98 -11.54 15.28
C LEU A 680 -23.65 -11.94 14.65
N ALA A 681 -22.85 -10.96 14.19
CA ALA A 681 -21.50 -11.24 13.70
C ALA A 681 -20.65 -11.92 14.78
N ALA A 682 -20.73 -11.41 16.02
CA ALA A 682 -20.07 -12.04 17.15
C ALA A 682 -20.63 -13.43 17.49
N ALA A 683 -21.92 -13.69 17.27
CA ALA A 683 -22.52 -15.01 17.49
C ALA A 683 -22.05 -16.03 16.45
N LEU A 684 -21.98 -15.65 15.18
CA LEU A 684 -21.43 -16.49 14.10
C LEU A 684 -19.95 -16.83 14.35
N GLU A 685 -19.15 -15.83 14.74
CA GLU A 685 -17.74 -16.05 15.11
C GLU A 685 -17.62 -17.03 16.28
N ARG A 686 -18.38 -16.81 17.37
CA ARG A 686 -18.36 -17.69 18.55
C ARG A 686 -18.85 -19.10 18.26
N LEU A 687 -19.86 -19.25 17.39
CA LEU A 687 -20.37 -20.56 16.97
C LEU A 687 -19.31 -21.30 16.17
N SER A 688 -18.70 -20.62 15.19
CA SER A 688 -17.60 -21.16 14.38
C SER A 688 -16.43 -21.63 15.25
N GLU A 689 -16.04 -20.80 16.20
CA GLU A 689 -14.97 -21.05 17.14
C GLU A 689 -15.25 -22.27 18.06
N GLU A 690 -16.46 -22.38 18.62
CA GLU A 690 -16.81 -23.38 19.63
C GLU A 690 -17.33 -24.71 19.06
N THR A 691 -17.93 -24.69 17.86
CA THR A 691 -18.57 -25.89 17.26
C THR A 691 -17.99 -26.32 15.93
N GLY A 692 -17.12 -25.51 15.32
CA GLY A 692 -16.49 -25.79 14.03
C GLY A 692 -16.90 -24.78 12.96
N PRO A 693 -16.10 -24.59 11.91
CA PRO A 693 -16.30 -23.55 10.91
C PRO A 693 -17.48 -23.80 9.98
N ASP A 694 -17.95 -25.04 9.90
CA ASP A 694 -18.99 -25.49 8.98
C ASP A 694 -20.37 -25.11 9.52
N LEU A 695 -21.16 -24.39 8.70
CA LEU A 695 -22.54 -24.08 9.04
C LEU A 695 -23.48 -25.18 8.55
N PRO A 696 -24.57 -25.44 9.28
CA PRO A 696 -25.59 -26.40 8.88
C PRO A 696 -26.48 -25.84 7.76
N TRP A 697 -25.94 -25.71 6.55
CA TRP A 697 -26.67 -25.13 5.42
C TRP A 697 -28.00 -25.83 5.10
N PRO A 698 -28.10 -27.19 5.06
CA PRO A 698 -29.37 -27.87 4.77
C PRO A 698 -30.48 -27.52 5.77
N GLU A 699 -30.14 -27.43 7.06
CA GLU A 699 -31.09 -27.09 8.11
C GLU A 699 -31.42 -25.60 8.10
N LEU A 700 -30.45 -24.72 7.86
CA LEU A 700 -30.72 -23.29 7.65
C LEU A 700 -31.64 -23.05 6.45
N LEU A 701 -31.49 -23.80 5.36
CA LEU A 701 -32.38 -23.77 4.19
C LEU A 701 -33.78 -24.27 4.53
N ALA A 702 -33.89 -25.43 5.19
CA ALA A 702 -35.17 -25.98 5.61
C ALA A 702 -35.91 -25.03 6.58
N GLU A 703 -35.15 -24.38 7.45
CA GLU A 703 -35.66 -23.38 8.38
C GLU A 703 -36.07 -22.09 7.66
N HIS A 704 -35.29 -21.60 6.70
CA HIS A 704 -35.66 -20.45 5.85
C HIS A 704 -36.96 -20.71 5.08
N GLY A 705 -37.15 -21.93 4.56
CA GLY A 705 -38.36 -22.32 3.84
C GLY A 705 -39.61 -22.42 4.73
N ARG A 706 -39.46 -22.64 6.04
CA ARG A 706 -40.57 -22.62 7.02
C ARG A 706 -40.91 -21.20 7.46
N ASP A 707 -39.88 -20.47 7.86
CA ASP A 707 -39.97 -19.08 8.32
C ASP A 707 -38.74 -18.33 7.82
N PRO A 708 -38.91 -17.37 6.89
CA PRO A 708 -37.80 -16.68 6.23
C PRO A 708 -36.83 -16.07 7.24
N LEU A 709 -35.55 -16.43 7.10
CA LEU A 709 -34.48 -15.90 7.94
C LEU A 709 -34.48 -14.36 7.95
N PRO A 710 -34.10 -13.73 9.08
CA PRO A 710 -33.95 -12.27 9.16
C PRO A 710 -33.01 -11.70 8.10
N ASP A 711 -33.32 -10.52 7.58
CA ASP A 711 -32.47 -9.82 6.60
C ASP A 711 -31.05 -9.56 7.13
N THR A 712 -30.92 -9.31 8.44
CA THR A 712 -29.63 -9.18 9.13
C THR A 712 -28.80 -10.44 9.08
N LEU A 713 -29.44 -11.60 9.27
CA LEU A 713 -28.79 -12.90 9.20
C LEU A 713 -28.40 -13.26 7.76
N LEU A 714 -29.28 -13.06 6.79
CA LEU A 714 -28.97 -13.33 5.37
C LEU A 714 -27.77 -12.52 4.87
N VAL A 715 -27.70 -11.22 5.21
CA VAL A 715 -26.59 -10.34 4.79
C VAL A 715 -25.27 -10.73 5.45
N GLU A 716 -25.28 -11.18 6.70
CA GLU A 716 -24.05 -11.63 7.37
C GLU A 716 -23.61 -13.02 6.89
N LEU A 717 -24.55 -13.94 6.62
CA LEU A 717 -24.25 -15.27 6.07
C LEU A 717 -23.67 -15.20 4.65
N ALA A 718 -24.13 -14.25 3.83
CA ALA A 718 -23.65 -14.07 2.46
C ALA A 718 -22.18 -13.61 2.35
N LYS A 719 -21.55 -13.20 3.46
CA LYS A 719 -20.12 -12.87 3.49
C LYS A 719 -19.21 -14.10 3.46
N ARG A 720 -19.78 -15.30 3.56
CA ARG A 720 -19.04 -16.55 3.55
C ARG A 720 -18.94 -17.12 2.15
N ASP A 721 -17.81 -17.76 1.86
CA ASP A 721 -17.53 -18.37 0.56
C ASP A 721 -18.44 -19.57 0.25
N ASP A 722 -18.96 -20.23 1.29
CA ASP A 722 -19.84 -21.41 1.20
C ASP A 722 -21.35 -21.05 1.18
N PHE A 723 -21.71 -19.79 0.90
CA PHE A 723 -23.10 -19.34 0.90
C PHE A 723 -23.95 -20.02 -0.21
N PRO A 724 -25.06 -20.71 0.13
CA PRO A 724 -25.87 -21.46 -0.84
C PRO A 724 -26.48 -20.58 -1.94
N GLU A 725 -26.46 -21.07 -3.19
CA GLU A 725 -27.06 -20.38 -4.34
C GLU A 725 -28.58 -20.18 -4.17
N GLU A 726 -29.25 -21.10 -3.49
CA GLU A 726 -30.69 -21.08 -3.23
C GLU A 726 -31.11 -19.86 -2.39
N LEU A 727 -30.22 -19.34 -1.53
CA LEU A 727 -30.48 -18.17 -0.69
C LEU A 727 -30.08 -16.84 -1.36
N ARG A 728 -29.42 -16.87 -2.52
CA ARG A 728 -28.94 -15.64 -3.17
C ARG A 728 -30.05 -14.68 -3.60
N PRO A 729 -31.20 -15.12 -4.15
CA PRO A 729 -32.30 -14.21 -4.46
C PRO A 729 -32.79 -13.46 -3.21
N ASP A 730 -32.99 -14.19 -2.10
CA ASP A 730 -33.47 -13.61 -0.84
C ASP A 730 -32.43 -12.71 -0.18
N TRP A 731 -31.15 -13.06 -0.26
CA TRP A 731 -30.05 -12.21 0.18
C TRP A 731 -29.99 -10.89 -0.58
N ARG A 732 -30.08 -10.90 -1.92
CA ARG A 732 -30.07 -9.68 -2.74
C ARG A 732 -31.17 -8.70 -2.33
N LEU A 733 -32.36 -9.24 -2.06
CA LEU A 733 -33.49 -8.46 -1.55
C LEU A 733 -33.24 -7.96 -0.11
N ALA A 734 -32.68 -8.80 0.76
CA ALA A 734 -32.34 -8.43 2.14
C ALA A 734 -31.27 -7.32 2.22
N GLU A 735 -30.23 -7.40 1.39
CA GLU A 735 -29.17 -6.38 1.34
C GLU A 735 -29.71 -5.04 0.86
N MET A 736 -30.53 -5.05 -0.18
CA MET A 736 -31.22 -3.85 -0.66
C MET A 736 -32.09 -3.23 0.46
N ARG A 737 -32.92 -4.03 1.15
CA ARG A 737 -33.76 -3.55 2.25
C ARG A 737 -32.94 -2.97 3.40
N GLN A 738 -31.76 -3.52 3.69
CA GLN A 738 -30.86 -2.98 4.72
C GLN A 738 -30.16 -1.69 4.31
N LYS A 739 -29.88 -1.49 3.02
CA LYS A 739 -29.29 -0.23 2.52
C LYS A 739 -30.33 0.89 2.38
N HIS A 740 -31.62 0.58 2.38
CA HIS A 740 -32.67 1.58 2.20
C HIS A 740 -32.82 2.48 3.44
N PRO A 741 -32.62 3.81 3.33
CA PRO A 741 -32.48 4.71 4.48
C PRO A 741 -33.75 4.93 5.30
N ALA A 742 -34.93 4.80 4.67
CA ALA A 742 -36.23 5.02 5.32
C ALA A 742 -37.00 3.73 5.64
N HIS A 743 -36.42 2.55 5.32
CA HIS A 743 -37.10 1.27 5.56
C HIS A 743 -36.76 0.79 6.98
N PRO A 744 -37.75 0.62 7.88
CA PRO A 744 -37.48 0.12 9.21
C PRO A 744 -37.05 -1.35 9.15
N HIS A 745 -35.83 -1.67 9.56
CA HIS A 745 -35.27 -3.03 9.58
C HIS A 745 -35.86 -3.89 10.72
N ARG A 746 -37.19 -3.98 10.82
CA ARG A 746 -37.88 -4.80 11.81
C ARG A 746 -37.93 -6.25 11.34
N LEU A 747 -37.75 -7.18 12.29
CA LEU A 747 -37.84 -8.63 12.08
C LEU A 747 -39.24 -9.09 11.66
N THR A 748 -40.27 -8.33 12.08
CA THR A 748 -41.69 -8.67 11.88
C THR A 748 -42.38 -7.61 11.02
N GLY A 749 -42.83 -8.00 9.84
CA GLY A 749 -43.59 -7.14 8.92
C GLY A 749 -43.55 -7.66 7.48
N PRO A 750 -44.38 -7.09 6.58
CA PRO A 750 -44.30 -7.38 5.15
C PRO A 750 -42.92 -6.97 4.62
N ARG A 751 -42.30 -7.84 3.82
CA ARG A 751 -40.99 -7.62 3.21
C ARG A 751 -41.19 -7.07 1.79
N PRO A 752 -41.10 -5.74 1.59
CA PRO A 752 -41.38 -5.15 0.29
C PRO A 752 -40.30 -5.55 -0.73
N THR A 753 -40.74 -5.63 -1.99
CA THR A 753 -39.91 -5.67 -3.18
C THR A 753 -39.22 -4.32 -3.42
N ALA A 754 -38.21 -4.31 -4.30
CA ALA A 754 -37.51 -3.09 -4.68
C ALA A 754 -38.46 -2.02 -5.27
N LEU A 755 -39.40 -2.45 -6.12
CA LEU A 755 -40.39 -1.59 -6.75
C LEU A 755 -41.41 -1.03 -5.74
N GLU A 756 -41.80 -1.82 -4.75
CA GLU A 756 -42.66 -1.34 -3.65
C GLU A 756 -41.94 -0.28 -2.81
N LEU A 757 -40.67 -0.51 -2.45
CA LEU A 757 -39.86 0.51 -1.75
C LEU A 757 -39.78 1.81 -2.55
N LEU A 758 -39.50 1.71 -3.86
CA LEU A 758 -39.42 2.86 -4.76
C LEU A 758 -40.72 3.66 -4.83
N ARG A 759 -41.87 2.98 -4.82
CA ARG A 759 -43.20 3.61 -4.91
C ARG A 759 -43.67 4.19 -3.58
N HIS A 760 -43.30 3.58 -2.46
CA HIS A 760 -43.75 3.97 -1.13
C HIS A 760 -42.89 5.06 -0.48
N HIS A 761 -41.59 5.12 -0.79
CA HIS A 761 -40.66 6.05 -0.18
C HIS A 761 -40.14 7.09 -1.16
N GLN A 762 -40.09 8.34 -0.72
CA GLN A 762 -39.38 9.39 -1.45
C GLN A 762 -37.86 9.21 -1.31
N LEU A 763 -37.13 9.36 -2.41
CA LEU A 763 -35.68 9.37 -2.47
C LEU A 763 -35.13 10.60 -1.73
N PRO A 764 -34.23 10.41 -0.75
CA PRO A 764 -33.62 11.52 -0.02
C PRO A 764 -32.66 12.32 -0.93
N ALA A 765 -32.72 13.65 -0.86
CA ALA A 765 -31.95 14.52 -1.74
C ALA A 765 -30.42 14.51 -1.52
N TYR A 766 -29.94 14.12 -0.34
CA TYR A 766 -28.55 14.32 0.11
C TYR A 766 -27.78 13.02 0.39
N ILE A 767 -28.35 11.85 0.08
CA ILE A 767 -27.72 10.55 0.35
C ILE A 767 -27.38 9.90 -0.98
N GLN A 768 -26.19 9.32 -1.09
CA GLN A 768 -25.87 8.43 -2.20
C GLN A 768 -26.90 7.30 -2.23
N GLN A 769 -27.53 7.09 -3.38
CA GLN A 769 -28.61 6.11 -3.52
C GLN A 769 -28.05 4.70 -3.68
N ASP A 770 -27.23 4.27 -2.72
CA ASP A 770 -26.52 2.99 -2.77
C ASP A 770 -27.47 1.81 -2.86
N TRP A 771 -28.65 1.94 -2.25
CA TRP A 771 -29.71 0.94 -2.36
C TRP A 771 -30.28 0.83 -3.79
N LEU A 772 -30.40 1.94 -4.54
CA LEU A 772 -30.81 1.92 -5.95
C LEU A 772 -29.72 1.30 -6.83
N ASN A 773 -28.46 1.68 -6.60
CA ASN A 773 -27.33 1.05 -7.30
C ASN A 773 -27.32 -0.46 -7.08
N THR A 774 -27.52 -0.89 -5.84
CA THR A 774 -27.61 -2.31 -5.46
C THR A 774 -28.81 -2.97 -6.16
N ALA A 775 -30.00 -2.35 -6.10
CA ALA A 775 -31.21 -2.89 -6.74
C ALA A 775 -31.07 -3.03 -8.27
N VAL A 776 -30.47 -2.05 -8.95
CA VAL A 776 -30.20 -2.11 -10.40
C VAL A 776 -29.15 -3.18 -10.72
N SER A 777 -28.05 -3.23 -9.96
CA SER A 777 -26.99 -4.24 -10.16
C SER A 777 -27.50 -5.67 -10.01
N TYR A 778 -28.46 -5.89 -9.12
CA TYR A 778 -29.10 -7.20 -8.89
C TYR A 778 -30.31 -7.46 -9.81
N GLY A 779 -30.60 -6.57 -10.76
CA GLY A 779 -31.74 -6.68 -11.68
C GLY A 779 -33.10 -6.61 -10.99
N GLN A 780 -33.17 -6.09 -9.76
CA GLN A 780 -34.40 -5.91 -9.00
C GLN A 780 -35.16 -4.64 -9.39
N LEU A 781 -34.45 -3.67 -9.98
CA LEU A 781 -35.01 -2.48 -10.61
C LEU A 781 -34.34 -2.24 -11.95
N THR A 782 -35.12 -1.76 -12.90
CA THR A 782 -34.65 -1.23 -14.18
C THR A 782 -34.53 0.29 -14.12
N LEU A 783 -33.68 0.87 -14.96
CA LEU A 783 -33.59 2.33 -15.07
C LEU A 783 -34.92 2.97 -15.52
N SER A 784 -35.72 2.26 -16.33
CA SER A 784 -37.07 2.67 -16.73
C SER A 784 -38.05 2.71 -15.56
N GLU A 785 -38.00 1.75 -14.62
CA GLU A 785 -38.82 1.80 -13.40
C GLU A 785 -38.45 2.99 -12.52
N ILE A 786 -37.16 3.33 -12.44
CA ILE A 786 -36.70 4.52 -11.74
C ILE A 786 -37.23 5.79 -12.41
N LEU A 787 -37.13 5.90 -13.74
CA LEU A 787 -37.65 7.05 -14.51
C LEU A 787 -39.15 7.29 -14.23
N ASN A 788 -39.93 6.21 -14.20
CA ASN A 788 -41.40 6.28 -14.16
C ASN A 788 -41.99 6.31 -12.75
N SER A 789 -41.35 5.67 -11.76
CA SER A 789 -41.92 5.47 -10.43
C SER A 789 -41.20 6.22 -9.31
N ALA A 790 -39.95 6.63 -9.52
CA ALA A 790 -39.17 7.27 -8.46
C ALA A 790 -39.65 8.70 -8.19
N ARG A 791 -39.66 9.06 -6.91
CA ARG A 791 -40.06 10.38 -6.39
C ARG A 791 -39.04 10.85 -5.37
N PRO A 792 -38.70 12.14 -5.26
CA PRO A 792 -39.13 13.24 -6.12
C PRO A 792 -38.44 13.21 -7.50
N ALA A 793 -39.12 13.75 -8.53
CA ALA A 793 -38.65 13.80 -9.92
C ALA A 793 -37.22 14.33 -10.06
N ARG A 794 -36.87 15.38 -9.30
CA ARG A 794 -35.51 15.95 -9.27
C ARG A 794 -34.46 14.91 -8.90
N VAL A 795 -34.70 14.13 -7.84
CA VAL A 795 -33.73 13.16 -7.31
C VAL A 795 -33.60 11.98 -8.27
N ALA A 796 -34.72 11.51 -8.84
CA ALA A 796 -34.73 10.47 -9.86
C ALA A 796 -33.95 10.90 -11.13
N ALA A 797 -34.23 12.09 -11.65
CA ALA A 797 -33.56 12.61 -12.84
C ALA A 797 -32.06 12.87 -12.58
N THR A 798 -31.71 13.40 -11.41
CA THR A 798 -30.29 13.57 -11.01
C THR A 798 -29.57 12.23 -10.92
N TYR A 799 -30.20 11.22 -10.33
CA TYR A 799 -29.66 9.87 -10.24
C TYR A 799 -29.37 9.29 -11.63
N LEU A 800 -30.34 9.34 -12.54
CA LEU A 800 -30.20 8.84 -13.92
C LEU A 800 -29.14 9.61 -14.72
N ALA A 801 -29.04 10.92 -14.52
CA ALA A 801 -28.02 11.75 -15.17
C ALA A 801 -26.59 11.40 -14.71
N LYS A 802 -26.41 11.06 -13.43
CA LYS A 802 -25.11 10.71 -12.84
C LYS A 802 -24.76 9.23 -12.97
N TYR A 803 -25.74 8.36 -13.24
CA TYR A 803 -25.54 6.91 -13.28
C TYR A 803 -24.38 6.46 -14.19
N PRO A 804 -24.19 6.99 -15.42
CA PRO A 804 -23.08 6.57 -16.28
C PRO A 804 -21.69 6.82 -15.68
N SER A 805 -21.53 7.91 -14.93
CA SER A 805 -20.27 8.28 -14.28
C SER A 805 -20.06 7.55 -12.94
N ASN A 806 -21.14 7.13 -12.29
CA ASN A 806 -21.12 6.47 -10.98
C ASN A 806 -21.42 4.96 -11.07
N ARG A 807 -21.30 4.39 -12.28
CA ARG A 807 -21.60 2.99 -12.55
C ARG A 807 -20.66 2.08 -11.75
N PRO A 808 -21.17 1.07 -11.02
CA PRO A 808 -20.32 0.07 -10.38
C PRO A 808 -19.50 -0.70 -11.43
N GLU A 809 -18.24 -1.01 -11.13
CA GLU A 809 -17.36 -1.79 -12.04
C GLU A 809 -18.00 -3.13 -12.44
N GLU A 810 -18.73 -3.77 -11.53
CA GLU A 810 -19.50 -5.01 -11.73
C GLU A 810 -20.95 -4.74 -12.13
N SER A 811 -21.15 -4.09 -13.27
CA SER A 811 -22.51 -3.86 -13.77
C SER A 811 -23.00 -5.00 -14.66
N PRO A 812 -24.29 -5.36 -14.59
CA PRO A 812 -24.84 -6.48 -15.36
C PRO A 812 -24.72 -6.30 -16.87
N ASP A 813 -24.73 -7.42 -17.60
CA ASP A 813 -24.76 -7.43 -19.06
C ASP A 813 -26.04 -6.73 -19.56
N GLY A 814 -25.91 -5.93 -20.63
CA GLY A 814 -27.03 -5.18 -21.22
C GLY A 814 -27.33 -3.83 -20.56
N MET A 815 -26.54 -3.37 -19.58
CA MET A 815 -26.75 -2.03 -18.99
C MET A 815 -26.64 -0.87 -19.98
N ASP A 816 -25.81 -0.99 -21.02
CA ASP A 816 -25.73 0.03 -22.06
C ASP A 816 -27.03 0.09 -22.88
N GLU A 817 -27.67 -1.06 -23.12
CA GLU A 817 -28.99 -1.12 -23.76
C GLU A 817 -30.07 -0.50 -22.86
N GLN A 818 -30.05 -0.77 -21.55
CA GLN A 818 -30.95 -0.12 -20.60
C GLN A 818 -30.74 1.41 -20.57
N LEU A 819 -29.49 1.88 -20.61
CA LEU A 819 -29.16 3.29 -20.69
C LEU A 819 -29.64 3.94 -21.98
N CYS A 820 -29.49 3.27 -23.12
CA CYS A 820 -30.07 3.71 -24.39
C CYS A 820 -31.60 3.78 -24.33
N ARG A 821 -32.24 2.77 -23.74
CA ARG A 821 -33.70 2.70 -23.61
C ARG A 821 -34.26 3.80 -22.71
N VAL A 822 -33.69 3.99 -21.51
CA VAL A 822 -34.16 5.04 -20.59
C VAL A 822 -33.92 6.45 -21.15
N ARG A 823 -32.84 6.64 -21.93
CA ARG A 823 -32.62 7.90 -22.66
C ARG A 823 -33.69 8.12 -23.72
N GLN A 824 -34.05 7.10 -24.49
CA GLN A 824 -35.12 7.19 -25.48
C GLN A 824 -36.47 7.46 -24.82
N GLU A 825 -36.81 6.76 -23.74
CA GLU A 825 -38.05 7.00 -22.97
C GLU A 825 -38.11 8.44 -22.43
N ALA A 826 -36.99 8.97 -21.91
CA ALA A 826 -36.93 10.36 -21.48
C ALA A 826 -37.11 11.36 -22.64
N VAL A 827 -36.51 11.09 -23.81
CA VAL A 827 -36.70 11.90 -25.03
C VAL A 827 -38.16 11.88 -25.48
N ASP A 828 -38.80 10.71 -25.47
CA ASP A 828 -40.19 10.55 -25.89
C ASP A 828 -41.14 11.30 -24.94
N LEU A 829 -40.93 11.20 -23.62
CA LEU A 829 -41.69 11.95 -22.61
C LEU A 829 -41.55 13.46 -22.81
N ILE A 830 -40.33 13.94 -23.04
CA ILE A 830 -40.05 15.36 -23.28
C ILE A 830 -40.68 15.83 -24.59
N ALA A 831 -40.54 15.06 -25.67
CA ALA A 831 -41.12 15.39 -26.96
C ALA A 831 -42.66 15.45 -26.91
N ALA A 832 -43.29 14.55 -26.13
CA ALA A 832 -44.73 14.51 -25.95
C ALA A 832 -45.28 15.69 -25.13
N HIS A 833 -44.56 16.15 -24.11
CA HIS A 833 -45.06 17.14 -23.16
C HIS A 833 -44.50 18.56 -23.32
N LEU A 834 -43.24 18.71 -23.72
CA LEU A 834 -42.57 20.02 -23.86
C LEU A 834 -42.29 20.37 -25.33
N GLY A 835 -42.02 19.37 -26.17
CA GLY A 835 -41.70 19.56 -27.59
C GLY A 835 -40.53 20.52 -27.79
N LYS A 836 -40.70 21.46 -28.74
CA LYS A 836 -39.71 22.50 -29.08
C LYS A 836 -40.01 23.86 -28.43
N ASP A 837 -40.85 23.90 -27.39
CA ASP A 837 -41.21 25.17 -26.73
C ASP A 837 -40.22 25.51 -25.59
N PRO A 838 -39.32 26.50 -25.75
CA PRO A 838 -38.35 26.86 -24.71
C PRO A 838 -39.01 27.32 -23.40
N GLU A 839 -40.27 27.80 -23.42
CA GLU A 839 -40.98 28.18 -22.20
C GLU A 839 -41.37 26.95 -21.37
N GLY A 840 -41.88 25.88 -22.01
CA GLY A 840 -42.11 24.59 -21.37
C GLY A 840 -40.87 24.05 -20.66
N TRP A 841 -39.71 24.11 -21.29
CA TRP A 841 -38.44 23.69 -20.65
C TRP A 841 -38.09 24.54 -19.42
N ALA A 842 -38.23 25.86 -19.50
CA ALA A 842 -37.95 26.76 -18.38
C ALA A 842 -38.91 26.53 -17.21
N VAL A 843 -40.21 26.35 -17.48
CA VAL A 843 -41.23 26.06 -16.46
C VAL A 843 -40.97 24.72 -15.78
N ALA A 844 -40.64 23.65 -16.54
CA ALA A 844 -40.28 22.36 -15.97
C ALA A 844 -39.11 22.48 -14.99
N MET A 845 -38.05 23.20 -15.38
CA MET A 845 -36.87 23.40 -14.54
C MET A 845 -37.18 24.21 -13.28
N ARG A 846 -38.07 25.21 -13.35
CA ARG A 846 -38.47 26.02 -12.18
C ARG A 846 -39.38 25.26 -11.21
N LEU A 847 -40.22 24.35 -11.70
CA LEU A 847 -41.08 23.50 -10.86
C LEU A 847 -40.30 22.37 -10.18
N MET A 848 -39.25 21.87 -10.83
CA MET A 848 -38.51 20.67 -10.42
C MET A 848 -37.95 20.68 -8.98
N PRO A 849 -37.41 21.78 -8.41
CA PRO A 849 -36.89 21.81 -7.05
C PRO A 849 -37.90 21.40 -5.96
N GLU A 850 -39.17 21.76 -6.15
CA GLU A 850 -40.24 21.58 -5.16
C GLU A 850 -41.24 20.48 -5.56
N PHE A 851 -41.15 19.95 -6.78
CA PHE A 851 -42.07 18.92 -7.27
C PHE A 851 -41.81 17.55 -6.63
N THR A 852 -42.78 17.04 -5.88
CA THR A 852 -42.68 15.79 -5.11
C THR A 852 -43.09 14.54 -5.90
N GLY A 853 -43.71 14.71 -7.08
CA GLY A 853 -44.16 13.62 -7.94
C GLY A 853 -43.04 12.99 -8.78
N THR A 854 -43.43 12.16 -9.76
CA THR A 854 -42.51 11.48 -10.70
C THR A 854 -42.11 12.41 -11.86
N LEU A 855 -41.11 12.02 -12.66
CA LEU A 855 -40.71 12.81 -13.83
C LEU A 855 -41.84 12.91 -14.89
N PRO A 856 -42.57 11.83 -15.24
CA PRO A 856 -43.75 11.96 -16.11
C PRO A 856 -44.83 12.90 -15.55
N GLU A 857 -45.10 12.84 -14.24
CA GLU A 857 -46.06 13.73 -13.58
C GLU A 857 -45.60 15.21 -13.66
N LEU A 858 -44.30 15.49 -13.52
CA LEU A 858 -43.75 16.84 -13.67
C LEU A 858 -43.96 17.37 -15.09
N LEU A 859 -43.59 16.59 -16.10
CA LEU A 859 -43.68 17.00 -17.51
C LEU A 859 -45.15 17.21 -17.94
N ALA A 860 -46.06 16.34 -17.52
CA ALA A 860 -47.49 16.50 -17.76
C ALA A 860 -48.04 17.75 -17.06
N THR A 861 -47.60 18.03 -15.83
CA THR A 861 -47.98 19.25 -15.09
C THR A 861 -47.47 20.50 -15.81
N THR A 862 -46.22 20.50 -16.29
CA THR A 862 -45.67 21.61 -17.07
C THR A 862 -46.45 21.85 -18.35
N ALA A 863 -46.78 20.80 -19.10
CA ALA A 863 -47.59 20.90 -20.31
C ALA A 863 -48.95 21.56 -20.04
N ALA A 864 -49.58 21.25 -18.90
CA ALA A 864 -50.84 21.85 -18.49
C ALA A 864 -50.72 23.31 -18.02
N VAL A 865 -49.53 23.77 -17.60
CA VAL A 865 -49.27 25.16 -17.20
C VAL A 865 -49.03 26.07 -18.41
N ILE A 866 -48.45 25.54 -19.49
CA ILE A 866 -48.12 26.30 -20.70
C ILE A 866 -49.23 26.30 -21.77
N SER A 867 -50.16 25.34 -21.70
CA SER A 867 -51.38 25.28 -22.53
C SER A 867 -52.44 26.26 -22.06
#